data_AF-A0A8H4HC23-F1
#
_entry.id   AF-A0A8H4HC23-F1
#
_cell.length_a   1.000
_cell.length_b   1.000
_cell.length_c   1.000
_cell.angle_alpha   90.00
_cell.angle_beta   90.00
_cell.angle_gamma   90.00
#
_symmetry.space_group_name_H-M   'P 1'
#
loop_
_entity.id
_entity.type
_entity.pdbx_description
1 polymer ?
#
loop_
_entity_poly.entity_id
_entity_poly.type
_entity_poly.pdbx_seq_one_letter_code
_entity_poly.pdbx_strand_id
1 'polypeptide(L)'
;MRRWLAEWSLAGLFALAKGAVADSEGSQALLSCNYDDGSFSTFRSPAFPSHSIRIKEQNDEVCDAGSKQYTGWLEFHGKHIFFWYFDSLNDPLTDPLTLWLTGGPGVSSLVGLMLELGPCRIKTGGNHTERNPYSWTRNSSMIFVDQPVGTGLSYVDSHWDIPTTSEIAAEDMYIFLQIFMTEVFPERRQTPFHIAGESYAGHYIPTLSREILRQNQVPERPEIPLQSMLIGNGYVSPLDTLYGYYETLCTTKPGVDEPVFNHTRCQIISENLPRCISIYEVCYRYPDEVLCKATDAVCGVIKELYHNESHAGGRDPFDITRTCEVDHLCFSQTLEIQKYINKPSIWAALGVPEAVRNFSIESTEVASAFEATTDLYSNVMNDIKYTLEHGVGVLIYNGNLDLACNTAGNLRWAEALRWNGQAPFTSEDLKPWYSNVGGSKVKAGSFKEVFASAPNGVSGKQRFAFVTVDKSGHMFLIQTDIVSTVSDCTSYSASTMESKKESVDISVCQSSRELTNDERAEAPEPQIYTQETQLEIGGDTDDDVVSPEVRASVPADDEDIPVNTFRAWFLGIVGTVVLTALNQFFQLHSPPRRFNQKEHCIVAIMASLVTAFDNGSLATDVYVAFEKFLHIPISLGYRFMFLLATQALSFGIAGLLHKFLVEPAACVWPGVLPTCSMLYTMHQRNKQNEEANGWKMSRMKLFTVVILCGAVYQFLPGFLFTGLTTFAWITWIVPNNVTANQVFGAVSGMDLLPMTLDWNQITGYLGSPLLVPTWALTNVFCGSIFFLWIASPALHWSNVWQGMYMPFSSSKTFDNTGKPYNTSRVMNSDYSLNQTAYHEYSPVFLATTSVLSYGLGFAAVASIIVHTALYHRREIWYGLLASIGKSSVEERPDIHARLMKKYKQVPLWWYGCTFLAIFSISVAFLYVYDTGLPWYGLILAIALHVILLLPTGIMMAYCNIKLSTAVISALVAGYIWPGKMMNNVVFKIFTLVSSAQGLGYISVMKLAHYMKIPPRVTFAAQCTGIIVSWLTQTAVNVWAMGNVEGICTPGASNNFLCPLAAGYAANATFWGLIGPKRLFSEGSMYRSMLWFFLIGAVSPIVLYLLDRRFPRAMLRKVHLPAIFASTASIPPATAANYMAWGIVGLYFNGHLKRRYRQWWMKYNYILSAGLDAALAVGNFLIFFCLAYPGVELKWFGNEITARTADGMGVPLRTVEGGQAFGPRTWT
;
A
#
# COMPACT_ATOMS: atom_id res chain seq x y z
N MET A 1 -6.85 45.90 -12.66
CA MET A 1 -7.42 44.52 -12.67
C MET A 1 -6.40 43.40 -12.54
N ARG A 2 -5.21 43.42 -13.18
CA ARG A 2 -4.15 42.40 -12.91
C ARG A 2 -3.40 42.55 -11.58
N ARG A 3 -3.52 43.70 -10.91
CA ARG A 3 -2.86 44.01 -9.63
C ARG A 3 -3.72 43.75 -8.38
N TRP A 4 -4.99 43.35 -8.56
CA TRP A 4 -5.96 43.16 -7.47
C TRP A 4 -6.26 41.68 -7.16
N LEU A 5 -5.71 40.74 -7.94
CA LEU A 5 -5.90 39.29 -7.79
C LEU A 5 -4.68 38.58 -7.16
N ALA A 6 -3.65 39.30 -6.74
CA ALA A 6 -2.40 38.73 -6.23
C ALA A 6 -2.26 38.74 -4.69
N GLU A 7 -3.17 39.38 -3.96
CA GLU A 7 -2.99 39.64 -2.51
C GLU A 7 -3.76 38.70 -1.56
N TRP A 8 -4.43 37.65 -2.05
CA TRP A 8 -5.00 36.61 -1.20
C TRP A 8 -4.41 35.24 -1.55
N SER A 9 -3.14 35.05 -1.18
CA SER A 9 -2.59 33.70 -0.98
C SER A 9 -2.26 33.53 0.50
N LEU A 10 -2.74 32.42 1.05
CA LEU A 10 -2.68 31.97 2.45
C LEU A 10 -1.23 31.69 2.93
N ALA A 11 -0.39 32.71 2.95
CA ALA A 11 0.99 32.63 3.46
C ALA A 11 1.19 33.42 4.78
N GLY A 12 0.11 33.94 5.38
CA GLY A 12 0.18 34.92 6.48
C GLY A 12 0.15 34.40 7.93
N LEU A 13 0.22 33.09 8.19
CA LEU A 13 0.02 32.57 9.56
C LEU A 13 1.17 31.75 10.18
N PHE A 14 2.36 31.70 9.55
CA PHE A 14 3.50 30.93 10.07
C PHE A 14 4.78 31.73 10.35
N ALA A 15 4.67 33.03 10.63
CA ALA A 15 5.83 33.86 10.95
C ALA A 15 5.72 34.53 12.33
N LEU A 16 5.83 33.73 13.40
CA LEU A 16 6.16 34.20 14.75
C LEU A 16 6.86 33.06 15.51
N ALA A 17 8.16 32.87 15.24
CA ALA A 17 9.18 32.37 16.17
C ALA A 17 10.44 31.87 15.41
N LYS A 18 11.19 32.77 14.76
CA LYS A 18 12.64 32.59 14.56
C LYS A 18 13.30 33.96 14.56
N GLY A 19 13.96 34.28 15.67
CA GLY A 19 14.91 35.38 15.77
C GLY A 19 16.19 34.86 16.41
N ALA A 20 17.33 35.26 15.81
CA ALA A 20 18.72 35.06 16.20
C ALA A 20 19.23 33.60 16.03
N VAL A 21 20.41 33.31 15.45
CA VAL A 21 21.69 34.03 15.40
C VAL A 21 22.40 33.75 14.06
N ALA A 22 23.27 34.68 13.68
CA ALA A 22 23.95 34.87 12.41
C ALA A 22 25.06 33.84 12.06
N ASP A 23 25.30 33.73 10.75
CA ASP A 23 26.44 33.09 10.08
C ASP A 23 27.77 33.81 10.36
N SER A 24 28.86 33.02 10.33
CA SER A 24 30.16 33.51 9.86
C SER A 24 30.80 32.46 8.96
N GLU A 25 30.95 32.79 7.68
CA GLU A 25 31.78 32.08 6.70
C GLU A 25 33.28 32.23 7.01
N GLY A 26 34.06 31.19 6.67
CA GLY A 26 35.51 31.22 6.73
C GLY A 26 36.18 30.13 5.89
N SER A 27 36.57 30.51 4.66
CA SER A 27 37.77 30.13 3.89
C SER A 27 38.24 28.68 3.77
N GLN A 28 38.43 28.26 2.50
CA GLN A 28 39.33 27.20 2.05
C GLN A 28 40.73 27.30 2.67
N ALA A 29 41.31 26.16 3.06
CA ALA A 29 42.74 25.97 3.24
C ALA A 29 43.14 24.52 2.89
N LEU A 30 44.07 24.41 1.94
CA LEU A 30 44.93 23.24 1.74
C LEU A 30 45.59 22.86 3.08
N LEU A 31 45.63 21.57 3.42
CA LEU A 31 46.38 21.09 4.57
C LEU A 31 47.36 19.99 4.18
N SER A 32 48.63 20.38 4.34
CA SER A 32 49.86 19.61 4.30
C SER A 32 49.91 18.52 5.36
N CYS A 33 50.56 17.41 5.02
CA CYS A 33 51.03 16.39 5.95
C CYS A 33 52.00 16.99 6.98
N ASN A 34 51.80 16.68 8.26
CA ASN A 34 52.81 16.84 9.30
C ASN A 34 52.98 15.51 10.03
N TYR A 35 54.22 15.04 10.08
CA TYR A 35 54.70 13.84 10.77
C TYR A 35 54.99 14.13 12.25
N ASP A 36 55.04 13.05 13.04
CA ASP A 36 55.61 12.91 14.39
C ASP A 36 54.82 13.46 15.58
N ASP A 37 53.94 12.61 16.17
CA ASP A 37 53.82 12.47 17.64
C ASP A 37 52.97 11.26 18.09
N GLY A 38 53.27 10.02 17.65
CA GLY A 38 52.57 8.79 18.13
C GLY A 38 51.03 8.79 18.03
N SER A 39 50.46 9.76 17.31
CA SER A 39 49.06 10.17 17.29
C SER A 39 48.47 9.87 15.91
N PHE A 40 47.15 9.70 15.86
CA PHE A 40 46.48 9.34 14.61
C PHE A 40 46.58 10.46 13.57
N SER A 41 47.00 10.10 12.36
CA SER A 41 46.86 10.96 11.17
C SER A 41 45.45 10.85 10.63
N THR A 42 44.78 11.97 10.34
CA THR A 42 43.39 11.98 9.84
C THR A 42 43.33 12.45 8.39
N PHE A 43 42.74 11.64 7.53
CA PHE A 43 42.53 11.87 6.11
C PHE A 43 41.05 12.14 5.84
N ARG A 44 40.74 13.12 5.00
CA ARG A 44 39.37 13.49 4.61
C ARG A 44 39.27 13.53 3.11
N SER A 45 38.18 13.01 2.55
CA SER A 45 37.95 13.07 1.10
C SER A 45 37.00 14.22 0.73
N PRO A 46 37.32 15.02 -0.30
CA PRO A 46 36.39 15.99 -0.87
C PRO A 46 35.10 15.36 -1.42
N ALA A 47 35.18 14.10 -1.89
CA ALA A 47 34.04 13.37 -2.42
C ALA A 47 33.06 12.90 -1.33
N PHE A 48 33.56 12.71 -0.11
CA PHE A 48 32.82 12.24 1.05
C PHE A 48 33.09 13.14 2.26
N PRO A 49 32.57 14.38 2.28
CA PRO A 49 32.95 15.40 3.27
C PRO A 49 32.53 15.06 4.71
N SER A 50 31.59 14.12 4.89
CA SER A 50 31.15 13.61 6.19
C SER A 50 31.94 12.40 6.69
N HIS A 51 32.94 11.93 5.93
CA HIS A 51 33.74 10.74 6.25
C HIS A 51 35.21 11.10 6.39
N SER A 52 35.90 10.44 7.31
CA SER A 52 37.35 10.57 7.49
C SER A 52 37.98 9.25 7.91
N ILE A 53 39.22 9.00 7.48
CA ILE A 53 40.01 7.87 7.97
C ILE A 53 41.07 8.40 8.94
N ARG A 54 41.06 7.93 10.18
CA ARG A 54 42.19 8.11 11.10
C ARG A 54 43.06 6.87 11.08
N ILE A 55 44.37 7.02 10.96
CA ILE A 55 45.32 5.91 10.83
C ILE A 55 46.60 6.16 11.63
N LYS A 56 47.20 5.08 12.13
CA LYS A 56 48.43 5.08 12.93
C LYS A 56 49.29 3.88 12.54
N GLU A 57 50.59 4.09 12.40
CA GLU A 57 51.57 3.01 12.18
C GLU A 57 51.80 2.22 13.48
N GLN A 58 51.88 0.89 13.37
CA GLN A 58 52.11 -0.04 14.47
C GLN A 58 53.47 -0.73 14.33
N ASN A 59 53.94 -1.37 15.39
CA ASN A 59 55.22 -2.08 15.43
C ASN A 59 55.04 -3.60 15.61
N ASP A 60 56.13 -4.35 15.42
CA ASP A 60 56.15 -5.81 15.55
C ASP A 60 55.88 -6.31 16.99
N GLU A 61 55.85 -5.43 18.00
CA GLU A 61 55.43 -5.81 19.36
C GLU A 61 53.91 -6.03 19.44
N VAL A 62 53.12 -5.39 18.58
CA VAL A 62 51.67 -5.55 18.51
C VAL A 62 51.31 -6.80 17.69
N CYS A 63 51.95 -6.99 16.53
CA CYS A 63 51.80 -8.14 15.65
C CYS A 63 53.14 -8.39 14.94
N ASP A 64 53.83 -9.51 15.17
CA ASP A 64 55.10 -9.84 14.49
C ASP A 64 54.85 -10.15 13.01
N ALA A 65 54.75 -9.09 12.21
CA ALA A 65 54.37 -9.17 10.80
C ALA A 65 55.58 -9.19 9.88
N GLY A 66 56.67 -8.51 10.26
CA GLY A 66 57.86 -8.36 9.43
C GLY A 66 57.71 -7.44 8.23
N SER A 67 56.57 -6.75 8.12
CA SER A 67 56.29 -5.66 7.18
C SER A 67 55.67 -4.47 7.91
N LYS A 68 55.58 -3.33 7.24
CA LYS A 68 54.87 -2.17 7.79
C LYS A 68 53.41 -2.49 8.01
N GLN A 69 52.88 -1.98 9.12
CA GLN A 69 51.52 -2.25 9.54
C GLN A 69 50.85 -1.01 10.09
N TYR A 70 49.57 -0.86 9.78
CA TYR A 70 48.80 0.33 10.11
C TYR A 70 47.43 -0.05 10.64
N THR A 71 46.99 0.62 11.68
CA THR A 71 45.65 0.45 12.25
C THR A 71 44.90 1.76 12.21
N GLY A 72 43.60 1.71 11.97
CA GLY A 72 42.81 2.93 11.88
C GLY A 72 41.31 2.70 11.98
N TRP A 73 40.56 3.80 11.89
CA TRP A 73 39.11 3.80 11.82
C TRP A 73 38.63 4.68 10.66
N LEU A 74 37.66 4.19 9.89
CA LEU A 74 36.77 5.06 9.12
C LEU A 74 35.72 5.65 10.07
N GLU A 75 35.60 6.96 10.11
CA GLU A 75 34.69 7.71 10.99
C GLU A 75 33.65 8.48 10.16
N PHE A 76 32.37 8.31 10.48
CA PHE A 76 31.26 9.01 9.82
C PHE A 76 29.98 8.90 10.64
N HIS A 77 29.22 9.99 10.78
CA HIS A 77 27.91 9.98 11.46
C HIS A 77 27.88 9.20 12.80
N GLY A 78 28.92 9.34 13.63
CA GLY A 78 29.05 8.60 14.89
C GLY A 78 29.27 7.09 14.76
N LYS A 79 29.63 6.59 13.58
CA LYS A 79 30.04 5.20 13.30
C LYS A 79 31.54 5.16 13.04
N HIS A 80 32.19 4.12 13.55
CA HIS A 80 33.64 3.97 13.53
C HIS A 80 34.01 2.54 13.10
N ILE A 81 34.53 2.35 11.88
CA ILE A 81 34.90 1.02 11.33
C ILE A 81 36.42 0.83 11.42
N PHE A 82 36.86 -0.10 12.25
CA PHE A 82 38.26 -0.47 12.46
C PHE A 82 38.82 -1.28 11.30
N PHE A 83 40.07 -1.00 10.94
CA PHE A 83 40.85 -1.79 9.99
C PHE A 83 42.31 -1.95 10.44
N TRP A 84 42.94 -3.02 9.97
CA TRP A 84 44.37 -3.29 10.10
C TRP A 84 44.96 -3.66 8.74
N TYR A 85 45.91 -2.85 8.28
CA TYR A 85 46.56 -2.96 6.98
C TYR A 85 48.01 -3.41 7.14
N PHE A 86 48.48 -4.28 6.24
CA PHE A 86 49.85 -4.78 6.18
C PHE A 86 50.41 -4.71 4.76
N ASP A 87 51.65 -4.24 4.64
CA ASP A 87 52.37 -4.29 3.39
C ASP A 87 52.78 -5.73 3.01
N SER A 88 52.89 -5.98 1.70
CA SER A 88 53.50 -7.21 1.19
C SER A 88 54.96 -7.33 1.67
N LEU A 89 55.37 -8.55 1.99
CA LEU A 89 56.74 -8.92 2.32
C LEU A 89 57.65 -9.02 1.08
N ASN A 90 57.08 -9.09 -0.12
CA ASN A 90 57.82 -9.14 -1.37
C ASN A 90 58.06 -7.73 -1.95
N ASP A 91 57.10 -7.18 -2.68
CA ASP A 91 57.16 -5.78 -3.15
C ASP A 91 55.81 -5.11 -2.93
N PRO A 92 55.65 -4.30 -1.86
CA PRO A 92 54.38 -3.69 -1.57
C PRO A 92 53.88 -2.81 -2.72
N LEU A 93 54.70 -2.14 -3.53
CA LEU A 93 54.17 -1.22 -4.53
C LEU A 93 53.61 -1.91 -5.78
N THR A 94 54.12 -3.11 -6.11
CA THR A 94 53.73 -3.85 -7.32
C THR A 94 52.83 -5.04 -7.04
N ASP A 95 52.93 -5.63 -5.85
CA ASP A 95 52.07 -6.73 -5.42
C ASP A 95 50.62 -6.26 -5.25
N PRO A 96 49.64 -7.16 -5.48
CA PRO A 96 48.22 -6.83 -5.39
C PRO A 96 47.79 -6.40 -3.98
N LEU A 97 46.70 -5.64 -3.92
CA LEU A 97 46.03 -5.27 -2.68
C LEU A 97 44.80 -6.18 -2.47
N THR A 98 44.71 -6.82 -1.30
CA THR A 98 43.62 -7.75 -0.98
C THR A 98 42.90 -7.32 0.28
N LEU A 99 41.58 -7.16 0.20
CA LEU A 99 40.70 -6.98 1.35
C LEU A 99 40.26 -8.35 1.87
N TRP A 100 40.42 -8.60 3.17
CA TRP A 100 39.89 -9.78 3.87
C TRP A 100 38.70 -9.41 4.75
N LEU A 101 37.58 -10.11 4.55
CA LEU A 101 36.36 -9.99 5.35
C LEU A 101 36.01 -11.33 6.00
N THR A 102 35.90 -11.34 7.33
CA THR A 102 35.32 -12.49 8.05
C THR A 102 33.79 -12.39 8.07
N GLY A 103 33.13 -13.52 8.27
CA GLY A 103 31.66 -13.65 8.24
C GLY A 103 30.96 -13.36 9.57
N GLY A 104 30.23 -14.36 10.08
CA GLY A 104 29.35 -14.25 11.24
C GLY A 104 27.87 -14.38 10.85
N PRO A 105 27.13 -13.28 10.57
CA PRO A 105 27.57 -11.89 10.51
C PRO A 105 27.96 -11.32 11.87
N GLY A 106 29.00 -10.47 11.90
CA GLY A 106 29.47 -9.82 13.13
C GLY A 106 30.66 -10.49 13.81
N VAL A 107 31.44 -11.30 13.07
CA VAL A 107 32.71 -11.87 13.56
C VAL A 107 33.87 -10.99 13.10
N SER A 108 34.79 -10.67 14.02
CA SER A 108 35.96 -9.83 13.75
C SER A 108 36.91 -10.45 12.71
N SER A 109 37.40 -9.61 11.80
CA SER A 109 38.42 -10.01 10.81
C SER A 109 39.81 -10.23 11.41
N LEU A 110 39.97 -9.95 12.71
CA LEU A 110 41.17 -10.31 13.45
C LEU A 110 41.31 -11.82 13.65
N VAL A 111 40.22 -12.59 13.49
CA VAL A 111 40.30 -14.06 13.41
C VAL A 111 41.13 -14.47 12.20
N GLY A 112 40.77 -14.01 10.99
CA GLY A 112 41.56 -14.28 9.79
C GLY A 112 43.00 -13.77 9.86
N LEU A 113 43.20 -12.62 10.53
CA LEU A 113 44.53 -12.05 10.76
C LEU A 113 45.39 -12.94 11.66
N MET A 114 44.92 -13.26 12.87
CA MET A 114 45.74 -13.86 13.93
C MET A 114 45.66 -15.38 14.02
N LEU A 115 44.75 -16.01 13.26
CA LEU A 115 44.55 -17.45 13.29
C LEU A 115 44.82 -18.12 11.94
N GLU A 116 44.49 -17.47 10.83
CA GLU A 116 44.39 -18.12 9.53
C GLU A 116 45.56 -17.77 8.59
N LEU A 117 45.46 -16.61 7.94
CA LEU A 117 46.30 -16.18 6.81
C LEU A 117 47.08 -14.89 7.05
N GLY A 118 46.79 -14.17 8.13
CA GLY A 118 47.53 -12.94 8.42
C GLY A 118 48.98 -13.20 8.82
N PRO A 119 49.75 -12.11 8.94
CA PRO A 119 51.21 -12.18 9.05
C PRO A 119 51.72 -12.62 10.42
N CYS A 120 50.91 -12.49 11.46
CA CYS A 120 51.22 -12.94 12.81
C CYS A 120 50.14 -13.89 13.32
N ARG A 121 50.53 -14.90 14.09
CA ARG A 121 49.66 -15.88 14.73
C ARG A 121 49.66 -15.72 16.23
N ILE A 122 48.51 -15.93 16.86
CA ILE A 122 48.46 -15.95 18.33
C ILE A 122 49.11 -17.23 18.86
N LYS A 123 50.04 -17.08 19.82
CA LYS A 123 50.65 -18.23 20.46
C LYS A 123 49.76 -18.79 21.56
N THR A 124 49.86 -20.10 21.80
CA THR A 124 49.22 -20.80 22.92
C THR A 124 49.40 -20.04 24.24
N GLY A 125 48.29 -19.75 24.93
CA GLY A 125 48.25 -18.98 26.18
C GLY A 125 48.05 -17.47 26.01
N GLY A 126 47.96 -16.96 24.77
CA GLY A 126 47.47 -15.61 24.47
C GLY A 126 48.42 -14.49 24.88
N ASN A 127 49.73 -14.79 24.96
CA ASN A 127 50.70 -13.88 25.57
C ASN A 127 51.46 -12.99 24.60
N HIS A 128 51.76 -13.48 23.40
CA HIS A 128 52.44 -12.76 22.32
C HIS A 128 52.03 -13.37 20.98
N THR A 129 52.32 -12.66 19.90
CA THR A 129 52.18 -13.17 18.53
C THR A 129 53.50 -13.73 18.02
N GLU A 130 53.45 -14.63 17.05
CA GLU A 130 54.61 -15.15 16.31
C GLU A 130 54.37 -15.08 14.80
N ARG A 131 55.43 -14.92 14.01
CA ARG A 131 55.30 -14.82 12.56
C ARG A 131 54.64 -16.05 11.92
N ASN A 132 53.71 -15.81 11.00
CA ASN A 132 53.11 -16.83 10.15
C ASN A 132 53.94 -17.05 8.86
N PRO A 133 54.65 -18.19 8.71
CA PRO A 133 55.46 -18.44 7.52
C PRO A 133 54.64 -18.67 6.24
N TYR A 134 53.33 -18.87 6.37
CA TYR A 134 52.39 -19.10 5.26
C TYR A 134 51.43 -17.91 5.03
N SER A 135 51.76 -16.74 5.58
CA SER A 135 50.95 -15.53 5.45
C SER A 135 50.67 -15.18 3.98
N TRP A 136 49.45 -14.71 3.70
CA TRP A 136 49.12 -14.12 2.40
C TRP A 136 49.86 -12.81 2.14
N THR A 137 50.38 -12.17 3.20
CA THR A 137 51.26 -11.00 3.05
C THR A 137 52.58 -11.31 2.35
N ARG A 138 52.89 -12.57 2.06
CA ARG A 138 54.10 -12.92 1.28
C ARG A 138 54.10 -12.32 -0.12
N ASN A 139 52.91 -12.16 -0.73
CA ASN A 139 52.75 -11.78 -2.12
C ASN A 139 51.56 -10.84 -2.36
N SER A 140 50.98 -10.26 -1.31
CA SER A 140 49.89 -9.29 -1.41
C SER A 140 49.91 -8.36 -0.20
N SER A 141 49.67 -7.08 -0.41
CA SER A 141 49.32 -6.20 0.71
C SER A 141 47.91 -6.53 1.17
N MET A 142 47.68 -6.65 2.48
CA MET A 142 46.43 -7.17 3.05
C MET A 142 45.74 -6.13 3.93
N ILE A 143 44.42 -5.97 3.77
CA ILE A 143 43.57 -5.16 4.65
C ILE A 143 42.60 -6.09 5.37
N PHE A 144 42.58 -6.07 6.69
CA PHE A 144 41.61 -6.76 7.53
C PHE A 144 40.65 -5.73 8.12
N VAL A 145 39.33 -5.92 7.96
CA VAL A 145 38.34 -4.93 8.40
C VAL A 145 37.29 -5.57 9.29
N ASP A 146 37.08 -5.00 10.47
CA ASP A 146 36.01 -5.39 11.36
C ASP A 146 34.70 -4.75 10.88
N GLN A 147 33.97 -5.45 10.03
CA GLN A 147 32.73 -4.95 9.44
C GLN A 147 31.59 -5.97 9.62
N PRO A 148 30.33 -5.51 9.73
CA PRO A 148 29.85 -4.12 9.77
C PRO A 148 30.16 -3.40 11.10
N VAL A 149 29.85 -2.09 11.20
CA VAL A 149 30.06 -1.35 12.46
C VAL A 149 29.30 -2.01 13.63
N GLY A 150 29.95 -2.12 14.79
CA GLY A 150 29.51 -2.94 15.92
C GLY A 150 30.23 -4.30 16.04
N THR A 151 31.07 -4.64 15.05
CA THR A 151 31.90 -5.86 15.03
C THR A 151 33.28 -5.58 15.59
N GLY A 152 33.82 -6.44 16.47
CA GLY A 152 35.20 -6.34 16.95
C GLY A 152 35.55 -4.97 17.57
N LEU A 153 36.52 -4.26 17.00
CA LEU A 153 36.91 -2.90 17.42
C LEU A 153 36.13 -1.78 16.70
N SER A 154 35.20 -2.13 15.82
CA SER A 154 34.29 -1.18 15.18
C SER A 154 33.09 -0.90 16.07
N TYR A 155 32.77 0.37 16.29
CA TYR A 155 31.76 0.77 17.26
C TYR A 155 30.91 1.95 16.77
N VAL A 156 29.78 2.14 17.45
CA VAL A 156 28.88 3.28 17.23
C VAL A 156 28.80 4.14 18.48
N ASP A 157 28.73 5.45 18.29
CA ASP A 157 28.43 6.41 19.34
C ASP A 157 26.95 6.24 19.77
N SER A 158 26.63 6.60 21.01
CA SER A 158 25.29 6.44 21.57
C SER A 158 24.25 7.14 20.68
N HIS A 159 23.15 6.45 20.35
CA HIS A 159 22.01 6.89 19.50
C HIS A 159 22.10 6.62 17.99
N TRP A 160 23.17 5.98 17.50
CA TRP A 160 23.27 5.56 16.09
C TRP A 160 22.96 4.08 15.91
N ASP A 161 22.25 3.76 14.82
CA ASP A 161 21.86 2.39 14.50
C ASP A 161 22.99 1.64 13.79
N ILE A 162 23.16 0.36 14.13
CA ILE A 162 24.04 -0.58 13.44
C ILE A 162 23.42 -1.07 12.11
N PRO A 163 24.23 -1.44 11.10
CA PRO A 163 23.75 -2.02 9.85
C PRO A 163 22.93 -3.30 10.07
N THR A 164 21.94 -3.51 9.21
CA THR A 164 20.99 -4.64 9.30
C THR A 164 20.98 -5.53 8.06
N THR A 165 21.68 -5.13 6.98
CA THR A 165 21.80 -5.89 5.73
C THR A 165 23.20 -5.75 5.13
N SER A 166 23.55 -6.69 4.24
CA SER A 166 24.84 -6.70 3.54
C SER A 166 24.99 -5.51 2.58
N GLU A 167 23.89 -4.94 2.06
CA GLU A 167 23.95 -3.75 1.20
C GLU A 167 24.43 -2.51 1.96
N ILE A 168 23.91 -2.27 3.17
CA ILE A 168 24.34 -1.13 3.98
C ILE A 168 25.83 -1.27 4.34
N ALA A 169 26.25 -2.48 4.71
CA ALA A 169 27.65 -2.77 4.98
C ALA A 169 28.55 -2.55 3.75
N ALA A 170 28.07 -2.93 2.56
CA ALA A 170 28.79 -2.72 1.30
C ALA A 170 28.97 -1.24 0.94
N GLU A 171 27.99 -0.39 1.23
CA GLU A 171 28.11 1.07 1.03
C GLU A 171 29.21 1.67 1.91
N ASP A 172 29.21 1.33 3.20
CA ASP A 172 30.23 1.77 4.16
C ASP A 172 31.64 1.30 3.72
N MET A 173 31.74 0.04 3.28
CA MET A 173 32.99 -0.55 2.80
C MET A 173 33.49 0.04 1.47
N TYR A 174 32.60 0.39 0.55
CA TYR A 174 32.96 1.09 -0.68
C TYR A 174 33.56 2.46 -0.36
N ILE A 175 32.95 3.23 0.56
CA ILE A 175 33.47 4.55 0.95
C ILE A 175 34.83 4.41 1.64
N PHE A 176 34.97 3.41 2.53
CA PHE A 176 36.27 3.08 3.13
C PHE A 176 37.34 2.87 2.04
N LEU A 177 37.08 1.99 1.08
CA LEU A 177 38.04 1.66 0.01
C LEU A 177 38.37 2.85 -0.87
N GLN A 178 37.38 3.69 -1.20
CA GLN A 178 37.60 4.92 -1.96
C GLN A 178 38.57 5.84 -1.22
N ILE A 179 38.27 6.20 0.03
CA ILE A 179 39.13 7.12 0.81
C ILE A 179 40.51 6.48 1.03
N PHE A 180 40.56 5.18 1.31
CA PHE A 180 41.80 4.44 1.52
C PHE A 180 42.72 4.51 0.29
N MET A 181 42.20 4.25 -0.91
CA MET A 181 42.99 4.22 -2.14
C MET A 181 43.21 5.59 -2.79
N THR A 182 42.45 6.63 -2.43
CA THR A 182 42.57 7.96 -3.04
C THR A 182 43.25 8.99 -2.15
N GLU A 183 43.03 8.92 -0.84
CA GLU A 183 43.53 9.91 0.12
C GLU A 183 44.64 9.34 1.01
N VAL A 184 44.49 8.10 1.50
CA VAL A 184 45.44 7.51 2.48
C VAL A 184 46.66 6.91 1.79
N PHE A 185 46.43 6.06 0.78
CA PHE A 185 47.46 5.39 -0.01
C PHE A 185 47.22 5.62 -1.52
N PRO A 186 47.33 6.86 -2.02
CA PRO A 186 47.07 7.21 -3.42
C PRO A 186 47.92 6.43 -4.43
N GLU A 187 49.11 5.97 -4.04
CA GLU A 187 49.99 5.12 -4.83
C GLU A 187 49.38 3.74 -5.15
N ARG A 188 48.35 3.32 -4.40
CA ARG A 188 47.65 2.04 -4.56
C ARG A 188 46.48 2.08 -5.53
N ARG A 189 46.14 3.27 -6.04
CA ARG A 189 44.91 3.50 -6.82
C ARG A 189 44.81 2.67 -8.10
N GLN A 190 45.93 2.26 -8.68
CA GLN A 190 45.98 1.43 -9.89
C GLN A 190 46.43 -0.01 -9.61
N THR A 191 46.72 -0.35 -8.36
CA THR A 191 47.15 -1.70 -7.98
C THR A 191 45.99 -2.67 -8.17
N PRO A 192 46.21 -3.86 -8.77
CA PRO A 192 45.21 -4.92 -8.83
C PRO A 192 44.56 -5.17 -7.47
N PHE A 193 43.23 -5.03 -7.39
CA PHE A 193 42.49 -5.17 -6.15
C PHE A 193 41.68 -6.46 -6.11
N HIS A 194 41.78 -7.21 -5.02
CA HIS A 194 41.01 -8.42 -4.78
C HIS A 194 40.22 -8.32 -3.48
N ILE A 195 39.06 -8.97 -3.45
CA ILE A 195 38.28 -9.11 -2.22
C ILE A 195 38.23 -10.59 -1.89
N ALA A 196 38.65 -10.94 -0.68
CA ALA A 196 38.68 -12.28 -0.16
C ALA A 196 37.95 -12.35 1.20
N GLY A 197 37.49 -13.53 1.56
CA GLY A 197 36.86 -13.74 2.86
C GLY A 197 36.11 -15.04 2.91
N GLU A 198 35.49 -15.29 4.06
CA GLU A 198 34.89 -16.59 4.34
C GLU A 198 33.53 -16.55 5.04
N SER A 199 32.84 -17.70 5.04
CA SER A 199 31.60 -17.88 5.78
C SER A 199 30.50 -16.92 5.28
N TYR A 200 29.89 -16.14 6.17
CA TYR A 200 28.93 -15.08 5.80
C TYR A 200 29.50 -14.00 4.88
N ALA A 201 30.83 -13.90 4.72
CA ALA A 201 31.41 -13.08 3.65
C ALA A 201 31.02 -13.56 2.25
N GLY A 202 30.47 -14.78 2.12
CA GLY A 202 29.73 -15.22 0.95
C GLY A 202 28.57 -14.31 0.56
N HIS A 203 27.97 -13.56 1.49
CA HIS A 203 27.01 -12.46 1.23
C HIS A 203 27.73 -11.11 1.04
N TYR A 204 28.68 -10.78 1.92
CA TYR A 204 29.36 -9.47 1.88
C TYR A 204 30.14 -9.23 0.59
N ILE A 205 30.90 -10.22 0.12
CA ILE A 205 31.84 -10.07 -0.99
C ILE A 205 31.13 -9.86 -2.32
N PRO A 206 30.12 -10.68 -2.70
CA PRO A 206 29.35 -10.40 -3.92
C PRO A 206 28.65 -9.05 -3.88
N THR A 207 28.05 -8.70 -2.74
CA THR A 207 27.31 -7.44 -2.56
C THR A 207 28.24 -6.23 -2.70
N LEU A 208 29.42 -6.27 -2.07
CA LEU A 208 30.46 -5.24 -2.17
C LEU A 208 31.06 -5.17 -3.58
N SER A 209 31.29 -6.32 -4.23
CA SER A 209 31.81 -6.37 -5.60
C SER A 209 30.85 -5.70 -6.58
N ARG A 210 29.54 -5.98 -6.46
CA ARG A 210 28.50 -5.30 -7.23
C ARG A 210 28.49 -3.81 -6.95
N GLU A 211 28.60 -3.39 -5.69
CA GLU A 211 28.60 -1.97 -5.32
C GLU A 211 29.79 -1.23 -5.93
N ILE A 212 31.01 -1.77 -5.82
CA ILE A 212 32.21 -1.21 -6.44
C ILE A 212 32.01 -1.06 -7.95
N LEU A 213 31.57 -2.11 -8.64
CA LEU A 213 31.36 -2.09 -10.08
C LEU A 213 30.29 -1.09 -10.52
N ARG A 214 29.21 -0.94 -9.74
CA ARG A 214 28.16 0.08 -9.98
C ARG A 214 28.72 1.49 -9.82
N GLN A 215 29.53 1.71 -8.79
CA GLN A 215 30.11 3.02 -8.51
C GLN A 215 31.24 3.40 -9.47
N ASN A 216 32.00 2.42 -9.97
CA ASN A 216 33.01 2.62 -11.01
C ASN A 216 32.43 3.17 -12.32
N GLN A 217 31.13 2.98 -12.58
CA GLN A 217 30.44 3.55 -13.75
C GLN A 217 30.12 5.04 -13.60
N VAL A 218 30.29 5.63 -12.41
CA VAL A 218 30.05 7.06 -12.16
C VAL A 218 31.27 7.86 -12.63
N PRO A 219 31.17 8.70 -13.68
CA PRO A 219 32.34 9.32 -14.33
C PRO A 219 33.18 10.25 -13.45
N GLU A 220 32.57 10.79 -12.39
CA GLU A 220 33.17 11.77 -11.49
C GLU A 220 33.95 11.10 -10.34
N ARG A 221 33.92 9.77 -10.23
CA ARG A 221 34.55 9.01 -9.14
C ARG A 221 35.77 8.21 -9.63
N PRO A 222 36.83 8.12 -8.82
CA PRO A 222 37.95 7.21 -9.05
C PRO A 222 37.49 5.76 -9.16
N GLU A 223 37.93 5.06 -10.22
CA GLU A 223 37.69 3.63 -10.37
C GLU A 223 38.51 2.82 -9.35
N ILE A 224 37.89 1.85 -8.67
CA ILE A 224 38.61 0.80 -7.92
C ILE A 224 38.86 -0.37 -8.88
N PRO A 225 40.10 -0.74 -9.18
CA PRO A 225 40.45 -1.75 -10.18
C PRO A 225 40.24 -3.19 -9.68
N LEU A 226 39.00 -3.53 -9.34
CA LEU A 226 38.60 -4.86 -8.84
C LEU A 226 38.87 -5.94 -9.90
N GLN A 227 39.78 -6.87 -9.60
CA GLN A 227 40.19 -7.95 -10.50
C GLN A 227 39.50 -9.28 -10.21
N SER A 228 39.35 -9.63 -8.93
CA SER A 228 38.65 -10.86 -8.56
C SER A 228 38.03 -10.82 -7.17
N MET A 229 37.04 -11.68 -6.97
CA MET A 229 36.57 -12.07 -5.65
C MET A 229 36.86 -13.54 -5.34
N LEU A 230 37.27 -13.80 -4.10
CA LEU A 230 37.64 -15.10 -3.58
C LEU A 230 36.76 -15.39 -2.35
N ILE A 231 35.92 -16.42 -2.44
CA ILE A 231 34.98 -16.75 -1.36
C ILE A 231 35.32 -18.15 -0.83
N GLY A 232 35.80 -18.18 0.40
CA GLY A 232 36.08 -19.39 1.15
C GLY A 232 34.88 -19.88 1.91
N ASN A 233 34.52 -21.16 1.78
CA ASN A 233 33.51 -21.77 2.63
C ASN A 233 32.25 -20.87 2.76
N GLY A 234 31.76 -20.39 1.61
CA GLY A 234 30.84 -19.27 1.55
C GLY A 234 29.39 -19.67 1.86
N TYR A 235 28.71 -18.84 2.64
CA TYR A 235 27.26 -18.86 2.73
C TYR A 235 26.70 -17.99 1.60
N VAL A 236 26.38 -18.59 0.45
CA VAL A 236 25.93 -17.86 -0.78
C VAL A 236 24.46 -18.13 -1.09
N SER A 237 24.03 -19.38 -0.90
CA SER A 237 22.66 -19.83 -1.11
C SER A 237 22.20 -20.63 0.10
N PRO A 238 21.43 -20.02 1.02
CA PRO A 238 20.84 -20.71 2.18
C PRO A 238 20.14 -22.02 1.83
N LEU A 239 19.44 -22.03 0.70
CA LEU A 239 18.75 -23.20 0.17
C LEU A 239 19.72 -24.34 -0.15
N ASP A 240 20.78 -24.04 -0.89
CA ASP A 240 21.73 -25.07 -1.33
C ASP A 240 22.60 -25.54 -0.16
N THR A 241 22.92 -24.66 0.80
CA THR A 241 23.55 -25.06 2.08
C THR A 241 22.69 -26.09 2.81
N LEU A 242 21.37 -25.86 2.91
CA LEU A 242 20.43 -26.78 3.55
C LEU A 242 20.35 -28.13 2.83
N TYR A 243 20.34 -28.12 1.48
CA TYR A 243 20.45 -29.35 0.70
C TYR A 243 21.75 -30.09 1.00
N GLY A 244 22.84 -29.34 1.11
CA GLY A 244 24.16 -29.85 1.40
C GLY A 244 24.28 -30.59 2.73
N TYR A 245 23.48 -30.24 3.75
CA TYR A 245 23.44 -31.02 5.00
C TYR A 245 23.05 -32.47 4.78
N TYR A 246 22.14 -32.75 3.84
CA TYR A 246 21.79 -34.14 3.50
C TYR A 246 22.99 -34.86 2.88
N GLU A 247 23.63 -34.28 1.86
CA GLU A 247 24.79 -34.90 1.22
C GLU A 247 25.91 -35.15 2.25
N THR A 248 26.28 -34.14 3.04
CA THR A 248 27.41 -34.24 3.97
C THR A 248 27.15 -35.13 5.18
N LEU A 249 25.93 -35.12 5.76
CA LEU A 249 25.63 -35.87 6.99
C LEU A 249 25.06 -37.27 6.73
N CYS A 250 24.35 -37.46 5.62
CA CYS A 250 23.67 -38.72 5.29
C CYS A 250 24.35 -39.54 4.21
N THR A 251 25.41 -39.03 3.61
CA THR A 251 26.24 -39.77 2.65
C THR A 251 27.71 -39.70 3.05
N THR A 252 28.59 -40.26 2.22
CA THR A 252 30.05 -40.17 2.37
C THR A 252 30.66 -39.04 1.53
N LYS A 253 29.83 -38.14 0.97
CA LYS A 253 30.26 -37.10 0.05
C LYS A 253 29.94 -35.70 0.57
N PRO A 254 30.92 -34.77 0.57
CA PRO A 254 32.36 -34.97 0.50
C PRO A 254 32.96 -35.17 1.89
N GLY A 255 34.05 -35.94 1.99
CA GLY A 255 35.00 -35.77 3.09
C GLY A 255 34.87 -36.69 4.32
N VAL A 256 33.81 -37.50 4.45
CA VAL A 256 33.69 -38.49 5.56
C VAL A 256 33.66 -39.93 5.05
N ASP A 257 34.31 -40.84 5.78
CA ASP A 257 34.43 -42.25 5.39
C ASP A 257 33.11 -43.04 5.56
N GLU A 258 32.27 -42.62 6.51
CA GLU A 258 30.96 -43.21 6.80
C GLU A 258 29.90 -42.11 7.06
N PRO A 259 28.60 -42.34 6.75
CA PRO A 259 27.55 -41.38 7.06
C PRO A 259 27.46 -41.08 8.55
N VAL A 260 27.41 -39.79 8.90
CA VAL A 260 27.33 -39.34 10.30
C VAL A 260 25.94 -39.60 10.89
N PHE A 261 24.88 -39.41 10.09
CA PHE A 261 23.51 -39.61 10.53
C PHE A 261 23.02 -41.03 10.23
N ASN A 262 22.25 -41.57 11.18
CA ASN A 262 21.56 -42.83 10.97
C ASN A 262 20.41 -42.67 9.96
N HIS A 263 19.92 -43.81 9.46
CA HIS A 263 18.85 -43.85 8.45
C HIS A 263 17.61 -43.04 8.85
N THR A 264 17.22 -43.06 10.13
CA THR A 264 16.03 -42.33 10.62
C THR A 264 16.19 -40.81 10.46
N ARG A 265 17.32 -40.25 10.87
CA ARG A 265 17.59 -38.81 10.75
C ARG A 265 17.67 -38.38 9.28
N CYS A 266 18.28 -39.22 8.44
CA CYS A 266 18.37 -38.98 7.01
C CYS A 266 17.01 -38.99 6.32
N GLN A 267 16.15 -39.92 6.71
CA GLN A 267 14.78 -39.96 6.23
C GLN A 267 14.03 -38.65 6.58
N ILE A 268 14.17 -38.16 7.82
CA ILE A 268 13.54 -36.88 8.24
C ILE A 268 14.00 -35.72 7.36
N ILE A 269 15.30 -35.61 7.08
CA ILE A 269 15.81 -34.54 6.20
C ILE A 269 15.21 -34.69 4.79
N SER A 270 15.25 -35.89 4.22
CA SER A 270 14.76 -36.15 2.85
C SER A 270 13.26 -35.85 2.68
N GLU A 271 12.44 -36.11 3.70
CA GLU A 271 10.99 -35.87 3.67
C GLU A 271 10.63 -34.38 3.77
N ASN A 272 11.45 -33.59 4.48
CA ASN A 272 11.18 -32.16 4.71
C ASN A 272 11.85 -31.25 3.67
N LEU A 273 12.93 -31.71 3.03
CA LEU A 273 13.73 -30.91 2.10
C LEU A 273 12.95 -30.35 0.89
N PRO A 274 12.02 -31.06 0.23
CA PRO A 274 11.23 -30.50 -0.87
C PRO A 274 10.38 -29.29 -0.47
N ARG A 275 9.84 -29.31 0.77
CA ARG A 275 9.06 -28.21 1.32
C ARG A 275 9.95 -26.99 1.59
N CYS A 276 11.18 -27.24 2.06
CA CYS A 276 12.20 -26.23 2.23
C CYS A 276 12.62 -25.57 0.92
N ILE A 277 12.86 -26.38 -0.11
CA ILE A 277 13.16 -25.86 -1.46
C ILE A 277 12.06 -24.93 -1.93
N SER A 278 10.80 -25.38 -1.82
CA SER A 278 9.64 -24.59 -2.28
C SER A 278 9.53 -23.24 -1.56
N ILE A 279 9.74 -23.17 -0.24
CA ILE A 279 9.60 -21.91 0.51
C ILE A 279 10.77 -20.96 0.26
N TYR A 280 12.00 -21.47 0.12
CA TYR A 280 13.16 -20.66 -0.24
C TYR A 280 13.04 -20.09 -1.65
N GLU A 281 12.57 -20.87 -2.63
CA GLU A 281 12.30 -20.35 -3.98
C GLU A 281 11.27 -19.21 -3.98
N VAL A 282 10.28 -19.29 -3.10
CA VAL A 282 9.28 -18.23 -2.92
C VAL A 282 9.91 -17.00 -2.26
N CYS A 283 10.72 -17.16 -1.21
CA CYS A 283 11.49 -16.07 -0.59
C CYS A 283 12.43 -15.39 -1.61
N TYR A 284 13.16 -16.17 -2.43
CA TYR A 284 14.05 -15.63 -3.46
C TYR A 284 13.31 -14.86 -4.55
N ARG A 285 12.08 -15.26 -4.88
CA ARG A 285 11.26 -14.56 -5.88
C ARG A 285 10.57 -13.33 -5.31
N TYR A 286 10.22 -13.37 -4.02
CA TYR A 286 9.49 -12.33 -3.30
C TYR A 286 10.15 -12.11 -1.92
N PRO A 287 11.23 -11.31 -1.85
CA PRO A 287 12.02 -11.14 -0.62
C PRO A 287 11.30 -10.23 0.38
N ASP A 288 10.24 -10.77 0.99
CA ASP A 288 9.49 -10.16 2.09
C ASP A 288 10.02 -10.71 3.44
N GLU A 289 10.14 -9.83 4.44
CA GLU A 289 10.70 -10.16 5.76
C GLU A 289 9.95 -11.28 6.46
N VAL A 290 8.62 -11.26 6.42
CA VAL A 290 7.79 -12.27 7.09
C VAL A 290 7.84 -13.59 6.33
N LEU A 291 7.79 -13.54 4.99
CA LEU A 291 7.86 -14.70 4.12
C LEU A 291 9.21 -15.43 4.22
N CYS A 292 10.31 -14.69 4.16
CA CYS A 292 11.65 -15.25 4.25
C CYS A 292 11.94 -15.80 5.65
N LYS A 293 11.48 -15.15 6.73
CA LYS A 293 11.56 -15.73 8.08
C LYS A 293 10.70 -16.97 8.26
N ALA A 294 9.62 -17.13 7.50
CA ALA A 294 8.83 -18.37 7.52
C ALA A 294 9.63 -19.59 7.01
N THR A 295 10.75 -19.38 6.29
CA THR A 295 11.66 -20.47 5.91
C THR A 295 12.24 -21.16 7.15
N ASP A 296 12.53 -20.44 8.24
CA ASP A 296 12.98 -21.03 9.50
C ASP A 296 11.91 -21.89 10.16
N ALA A 297 10.66 -21.44 10.16
CA ALA A 297 9.57 -22.24 10.72
C ALA A 297 9.33 -23.54 9.93
N VAL A 298 9.58 -23.53 8.62
CA VAL A 298 9.37 -24.69 7.74
C VAL A 298 10.58 -25.61 7.72
N CYS A 299 11.79 -25.04 7.71
CA CYS A 299 13.06 -25.75 7.62
C CYS A 299 13.73 -26.01 8.96
N GLY A 300 13.12 -25.51 10.05
CA GLY A 300 13.58 -25.65 11.42
C GLY A 300 13.88 -27.10 11.78
N VAL A 301 13.09 -28.07 11.30
CA VAL A 301 13.36 -29.50 11.57
C VAL A 301 14.74 -29.96 11.07
N ILE A 302 15.16 -29.48 9.89
CA ILE A 302 16.49 -29.84 9.33
C ILE A 302 17.58 -29.07 10.08
N LYS A 303 17.37 -27.76 10.32
CA LYS A 303 18.32 -26.92 11.06
C LYS A 303 18.51 -27.41 12.50
N GLU A 304 17.46 -27.83 13.18
CA GLU A 304 17.49 -28.41 14.53
C GLU A 304 18.29 -29.70 14.59
N LEU A 305 18.16 -30.58 13.58
CA LEU A 305 18.98 -31.80 13.51
C LEU A 305 20.48 -31.46 13.39
N TYR A 306 20.81 -30.42 12.62
CA TYR A 306 22.17 -29.89 12.54
C TYR A 306 22.62 -29.24 13.87
N HIS A 307 21.84 -28.32 14.45
CA HIS A 307 22.19 -27.62 15.69
C HIS A 307 22.31 -28.57 16.89
N ASN A 308 21.47 -29.60 16.96
CA ASN A 308 21.56 -30.63 18.01
C ASN A 308 22.83 -31.48 17.89
N GLU A 309 23.50 -31.49 16.75
CA GLU A 309 24.78 -32.17 16.58
C GLU A 309 25.94 -31.22 16.85
N SER A 310 25.76 -29.95 16.49
CA SER A 310 26.74 -28.88 16.67
C SER A 310 26.49 -28.07 17.96
N HIS A 311 26.67 -28.70 19.12
CA HIS A 311 26.56 -28.08 20.45
C HIS A 311 27.85 -28.26 21.27
N ALA A 312 27.93 -27.61 22.44
CA ALA A 312 29.03 -27.74 23.39
C ALA A 312 29.28 -29.22 23.77
N GLY A 313 30.46 -29.76 23.46
CA GLY A 313 30.77 -31.18 23.64
C GLY A 313 30.17 -32.12 22.57
N GLY A 314 29.42 -31.58 21.62
CA GLY A 314 28.99 -32.22 20.39
C GLY A 314 30.04 -32.10 19.28
N ARG A 315 29.60 -32.22 18.02
CA ARG A 315 30.46 -32.14 16.83
C ARG A 315 30.80 -30.68 16.52
N ASP A 316 31.99 -30.44 15.99
CA ASP A 316 32.39 -29.11 15.54
C ASP A 316 31.67 -28.74 14.21
N PRO A 317 30.89 -27.64 14.16
CA PRO A 317 30.23 -27.18 12.94
C PRO A 317 31.22 -26.72 11.85
N PHE A 318 32.47 -26.46 12.22
CA PHE A 318 33.52 -25.99 11.31
C PHE A 318 34.47 -27.10 10.88
N ASP A 319 34.44 -28.27 11.53
CA ASP A 319 35.14 -29.48 11.07
C ASP A 319 34.38 -30.72 11.54
N ILE A 320 33.72 -31.38 10.60
CA ILE A 320 32.89 -32.56 10.87
C ILE A 320 33.65 -33.72 11.54
N THR A 321 34.98 -33.71 11.57
CA THR A 321 35.80 -34.76 12.21
C THR A 321 36.13 -34.47 13.67
N ARG A 322 35.88 -33.25 14.16
CA ARG A 322 36.24 -32.80 15.51
C ARG A 322 35.02 -32.67 16.43
N THR A 323 35.31 -32.57 17.72
CA THR A 323 34.34 -32.20 18.75
C THR A 323 34.50 -30.72 19.10
N CYS A 324 33.38 -30.02 19.30
CA CYS A 324 33.41 -28.62 19.73
C CYS A 324 33.86 -28.52 21.20
N GLU A 325 35.05 -27.98 21.43
CA GLU A 325 35.67 -27.92 22.77
C GLU A 325 35.21 -26.71 23.61
N VAL A 326 34.79 -25.62 22.95
CA VAL A 326 34.41 -24.35 23.59
C VAL A 326 33.20 -23.72 22.90
N ASP A 327 32.38 -22.99 23.66
CA ASP A 327 31.15 -22.34 23.15
C ASP A 327 31.41 -21.18 22.16
N HIS A 328 32.66 -20.73 22.02
CA HIS A 328 33.09 -19.59 21.18
C HIS A 328 33.75 -20.06 19.87
N LEU A 329 32.97 -20.15 18.80
CA LEU A 329 33.36 -20.68 17.47
C LEU A 329 34.03 -22.07 17.49
N CYS A 330 33.93 -22.86 18.57
CA CYS A 330 34.58 -24.17 18.73
C CYS A 330 36.12 -24.21 18.66
N PHE A 331 36.80 -23.06 18.52
CA PHE A 331 38.26 -22.94 18.50
C PHE A 331 38.77 -22.23 19.76
N SER A 332 39.54 -22.91 20.60
CA SER A 332 40.11 -22.31 21.82
C SER A 332 41.04 -21.12 21.55
N GLN A 333 41.63 -21.04 20.36
CA GLN A 333 42.50 -19.95 19.93
C GLN A 333 41.77 -18.61 19.80
N THR A 334 40.45 -18.60 19.55
CA THR A 334 39.67 -17.35 19.49
C THR A 334 39.67 -16.66 20.86
N LEU A 335 39.52 -17.43 21.95
CA LEU A 335 39.62 -16.91 23.31
C LEU A 335 41.01 -16.31 23.59
N GLU A 336 42.07 -16.88 23.03
CA GLU A 336 43.43 -16.36 23.19
C GLU A 336 43.65 -15.06 22.41
N ILE A 337 43.06 -14.92 21.21
CA ILE A 337 43.04 -13.64 20.47
C ILE A 337 42.31 -12.58 21.29
N GLN A 338 41.12 -12.92 21.80
CA GLN A 338 40.33 -11.99 22.60
C GLN A 338 41.08 -11.54 23.85
N LYS A 339 41.74 -12.47 24.53
CA LYS A 339 42.60 -12.17 25.69
C LYS A 339 43.79 -11.29 25.32
N TYR A 340 44.42 -11.54 24.17
CA TYR A 340 45.58 -10.78 23.72
C TYR A 340 45.24 -9.32 23.36
N ILE A 341 44.17 -9.10 22.57
CA ILE A 341 43.73 -7.75 22.19
C ILE A 341 43.31 -6.93 23.41
N ASN A 342 42.65 -7.56 24.39
CA ASN A 342 42.22 -6.90 25.63
C ASN A 342 43.38 -6.60 26.62
N LYS A 343 44.64 -6.94 26.30
CA LYS A 343 45.78 -6.56 27.15
C LYS A 343 45.91 -5.04 27.19
N PRO A 344 46.10 -4.40 28.37
CA PRO A 344 46.22 -2.95 28.48
C PRO A 344 47.32 -2.35 27.59
N SER A 345 48.44 -3.06 27.42
CA SER A 345 49.55 -2.63 26.54
C SER A 345 49.15 -2.64 25.06
N ILE A 346 48.44 -3.67 24.61
CA ILE A 346 47.97 -3.79 23.22
C ILE A 346 46.83 -2.80 22.97
N TRP A 347 45.88 -2.70 23.90
CA TRP A 347 44.77 -1.75 23.87
C TRP A 347 45.26 -0.29 23.71
N ALA A 348 46.27 0.08 24.48
CA ALA A 348 46.89 1.40 24.40
C ALA A 348 47.69 1.60 23.10
N ALA A 349 48.41 0.57 22.62
CA ALA A 349 49.17 0.65 21.37
C ALA A 349 48.25 0.89 20.16
N LEU A 350 47.14 0.13 20.09
CA LEU A 350 46.08 0.27 19.09
C LEU A 350 45.33 1.60 19.20
N GLY A 351 45.40 2.29 20.34
CA GLY A 351 44.74 3.58 20.54
C GLY A 351 43.22 3.48 20.58
N VAL A 352 42.70 2.39 21.17
CA VAL A 352 41.25 2.11 21.21
C VAL A 352 40.52 3.16 22.07
N PRO A 353 39.46 3.83 21.58
CA PRO A 353 38.73 4.86 22.30
C PRO A 353 38.01 4.34 23.56
N GLU A 354 37.78 5.23 24.55
CA GLU A 354 37.05 4.90 25.79
C GLU A 354 35.61 4.41 25.56
N ALA A 355 35.02 4.69 24.39
CA ALA A 355 33.70 4.21 24.00
C ALA A 355 33.65 2.68 23.86
N VAL A 356 34.78 2.03 23.52
CA VAL A 356 34.89 0.58 23.45
C VAL A 356 35.35 0.07 24.82
N ARG A 357 34.54 -0.78 25.46
CA ARG A 357 34.84 -1.28 26.82
C ARG A 357 35.72 -2.53 26.83
N ASN A 358 35.48 -3.43 25.90
CA ASN A 358 36.21 -4.67 25.72
C ASN A 358 36.10 -5.11 24.26
N PHE A 359 37.12 -5.80 23.77
CA PHE A 359 37.08 -6.48 22.49
C PHE A 359 36.38 -7.84 22.66
N SER A 360 35.44 -8.11 21.77
CA SER A 360 34.78 -9.40 21.59
C SER A 360 34.96 -9.84 20.14
N ILE A 361 35.22 -11.13 19.93
CA ILE A 361 35.35 -11.66 18.56
C ILE A 361 34.01 -11.67 17.85
N GLU A 362 32.93 -11.94 18.57
CA GLU A 362 31.58 -12.00 18.04
C GLU A 362 30.74 -10.84 18.56
N SER A 363 29.94 -10.25 17.68
CA SER A 363 28.94 -9.25 17.99
C SER A 363 27.54 -9.84 17.88
N THR A 364 26.95 -10.18 19.03
CA THR A 364 25.55 -10.66 19.09
C THR A 364 24.56 -9.60 18.61
N GLU A 365 24.91 -8.32 18.75
CA GLU A 365 24.09 -7.19 18.31
C GLU A 365 24.00 -7.14 16.80
N VAL A 366 25.13 -7.26 16.10
CA VAL A 366 25.18 -7.33 14.63
C VAL A 366 24.48 -8.60 14.13
N ALA A 367 24.74 -9.76 14.73
CA ALA A 367 24.07 -11.00 14.36
C ALA A 367 22.54 -10.88 14.47
N SER A 368 22.04 -10.39 15.62
CA SER A 368 20.61 -10.18 15.85
C SER A 368 19.99 -9.17 14.88
N ALA A 369 20.74 -8.13 14.50
CA ALA A 369 20.30 -7.11 13.56
C ALA A 369 20.12 -7.67 12.15
N PHE A 370 21.01 -8.55 11.71
CA PHE A 370 20.92 -9.25 10.42
C PHE A 370 19.84 -10.34 10.42
N GLU A 371 19.67 -11.08 11.53
CA GLU A 371 18.56 -12.03 11.71
C GLU A 371 17.18 -11.36 11.69
N ALA A 372 17.13 -10.07 12.04
CA ALA A 372 15.91 -9.29 12.00
C ALA A 372 15.45 -8.92 10.58
N THR A 373 16.27 -9.14 9.54
CA THR A 373 15.93 -8.81 8.14
C THR A 373 15.84 -10.07 7.27
N THR A 374 15.76 -9.90 5.95
CA THR A 374 15.76 -11.00 4.97
C THR A 374 17.16 -11.48 4.57
N ASP A 375 18.24 -10.82 5.05
CA ASP A 375 19.60 -10.98 4.51
C ASP A 375 20.08 -12.44 4.59
N LEU A 376 19.97 -13.06 5.78
CA LEU A 376 20.34 -14.47 6.05
C LEU A 376 19.54 -15.52 5.26
N TYR A 377 18.42 -15.12 4.66
CA TYR A 377 17.50 -15.98 3.91
C TYR A 377 17.57 -15.77 2.42
N SER A 378 18.29 -14.74 1.97
CA SER A 378 18.40 -14.34 0.57
C SER A 378 19.53 -15.12 -0.13
N ASN A 379 19.54 -15.14 -1.45
CA ASN A 379 20.71 -15.63 -2.20
C ASN A 379 21.39 -14.45 -2.89
N VAL A 380 22.71 -14.53 -3.01
CA VAL A 380 23.52 -13.50 -3.67
C VAL A 380 24.12 -13.96 -5.00
N MET A 381 23.58 -15.04 -5.58
CA MET A 381 24.03 -15.58 -6.87
C MET A 381 23.91 -14.56 -8.01
N ASN A 382 22.91 -13.67 -7.96
CA ASN A 382 22.75 -12.60 -8.94
C ASN A 382 23.89 -11.57 -8.88
N ASP A 383 24.42 -11.30 -7.69
CA ASP A 383 25.54 -10.36 -7.52
C ASP A 383 26.86 -11.01 -8.01
N ILE A 384 27.01 -12.32 -7.82
CA ILE A 384 28.10 -13.11 -8.43
C ILE A 384 28.03 -13.07 -9.95
N LYS A 385 26.84 -13.30 -10.51
CA LYS A 385 26.60 -13.20 -11.95
C LYS A 385 26.94 -11.80 -12.48
N TYR A 386 26.46 -10.75 -11.81
CA TYR A 386 26.74 -9.37 -12.19
C TYR A 386 28.25 -9.09 -12.23
N THR A 387 28.97 -9.60 -11.24
CA THR A 387 30.43 -9.46 -11.14
C THR A 387 31.16 -10.16 -12.29
N LEU A 388 30.74 -11.39 -12.64
CA LEU A 388 31.26 -12.11 -13.82
C LEU A 388 30.95 -11.39 -15.13
N GLU A 389 29.77 -10.78 -15.27
CA GLU A 389 29.36 -10.01 -16.45
C GLU A 389 30.20 -8.75 -16.68
N HIS A 390 30.82 -8.21 -15.63
CA HIS A 390 31.74 -7.07 -15.70
C HIS A 390 33.22 -7.46 -15.78
N GLY A 391 33.52 -8.74 -16.05
CA GLY A 391 34.89 -9.20 -16.30
C GLY A 391 35.74 -9.44 -15.06
N VAL A 392 35.15 -9.42 -13.86
CA VAL A 392 35.82 -9.74 -12.61
C VAL A 392 35.84 -11.26 -12.42
N GLY A 393 37.01 -11.81 -12.08
CA GLY A 393 37.18 -13.25 -11.84
C GLY A 393 36.55 -13.69 -10.52
N VAL A 394 35.97 -14.88 -10.49
CA VAL A 394 35.34 -15.44 -9.28
C VAL A 394 35.95 -16.80 -8.95
N LEU A 395 36.52 -16.91 -7.75
CA LEU A 395 37.03 -18.15 -7.18
C LEU A 395 36.23 -18.52 -5.95
N ILE A 396 35.59 -19.68 -5.98
CA ILE A 396 35.00 -20.31 -4.79
C ILE A 396 35.93 -21.42 -4.35
N TYR A 397 36.31 -21.43 -3.08
CA TYR A 397 37.08 -22.53 -2.51
C TYR A 397 36.39 -23.06 -1.24
N ASN A 398 36.32 -24.37 -1.09
CA ASN A 398 35.62 -25.01 0.02
C ASN A 398 36.44 -26.14 0.63
N GLY A 399 36.53 -26.15 1.96
CA GLY A 399 37.00 -27.31 2.71
C GLY A 399 35.99 -28.46 2.68
N ASN A 400 36.46 -29.67 2.35
CA ASN A 400 35.61 -30.87 2.28
C ASN A 400 35.07 -31.35 3.64
N LEU A 401 35.63 -30.90 4.76
CA LEU A 401 35.19 -31.25 6.12
C LEU A 401 34.30 -30.18 6.76
N ASP A 402 34.06 -29.05 6.08
CA ASP A 402 33.18 -28.00 6.60
C ASP A 402 31.72 -28.44 6.58
N LEU A 403 31.05 -28.21 7.71
CA LEU A 403 29.63 -28.49 7.84
C LEU A 403 28.79 -27.20 7.73
N ALA A 404 29.24 -26.09 8.31
CA ALA A 404 28.53 -24.81 8.31
C ALA A 404 28.24 -24.30 6.90
N CYS A 405 29.24 -24.31 6.01
CA CYS A 405 29.12 -23.94 4.60
C CYS A 405 29.62 -25.07 3.69
N ASN A 406 29.00 -26.23 3.86
CA ASN A 406 29.44 -27.48 3.24
C ASN A 406 29.69 -27.41 1.72
N THR A 407 30.63 -28.23 1.27
CA THR A 407 31.06 -28.27 -0.13
C THR A 407 29.96 -28.72 -1.09
N ALA A 408 29.06 -29.62 -0.66
CA ALA A 408 27.98 -30.11 -1.52
C ALA A 408 26.99 -29.00 -1.90
N GLY A 409 26.58 -28.18 -0.93
CA GLY A 409 25.72 -27.02 -1.15
C GLY A 409 26.43 -25.95 -1.99
N ASN A 410 27.72 -25.71 -1.71
CA ASN A 410 28.51 -24.76 -2.47
C ASN A 410 28.70 -25.15 -3.95
N LEU A 411 28.94 -26.44 -4.23
CA LEU A 411 29.03 -26.96 -5.59
C LEU A 411 27.69 -26.87 -6.33
N ARG A 412 26.59 -27.20 -5.64
CA ARG A 412 25.25 -27.19 -6.21
C ARG A 412 24.82 -25.81 -6.69
N TRP A 413 24.99 -24.76 -5.88
CA TRP A 413 24.63 -23.41 -6.33
C TRP A 413 25.58 -22.92 -7.44
N ALA A 414 26.87 -23.29 -7.39
CA ALA A 414 27.84 -22.93 -8.42
C ALA A 414 27.49 -23.53 -9.79
N GLU A 415 26.95 -24.75 -9.83
CA GLU A 415 26.43 -25.39 -11.05
C GLU A 415 25.10 -24.80 -11.51
N ALA A 416 24.25 -24.38 -10.56
CA ALA A 416 22.98 -23.74 -10.84
C ALA A 416 23.10 -22.27 -11.28
N LEU A 417 24.25 -21.62 -11.05
CA LEU A 417 24.51 -20.23 -11.39
C LEU A 417 24.25 -19.98 -12.88
N ARG A 418 23.39 -19.01 -13.20
CA ARG A 418 23.00 -18.68 -14.57
C ARG A 418 23.91 -17.61 -15.17
N TRP A 419 24.87 -18.03 -15.99
CA TRP A 419 25.82 -17.17 -16.69
C TRP A 419 26.25 -17.80 -18.02
N ASN A 420 27.00 -17.08 -18.86
CA ASN A 420 27.38 -17.57 -20.20
C ASN A 420 28.20 -18.87 -20.17
N GLY A 421 28.95 -19.11 -19.09
CA GLY A 421 29.74 -20.31 -18.89
C GLY A 421 29.03 -21.45 -18.13
N GLN A 422 27.71 -21.35 -17.86
CA GLN A 422 27.01 -22.35 -17.06
C GLN A 422 27.09 -23.76 -17.64
N ALA A 423 26.74 -23.93 -18.91
CA ALA A 423 26.74 -25.24 -19.57
C ALA A 423 28.13 -25.90 -19.57
N PRO A 424 29.23 -25.21 -19.99
CA PRO A 424 30.55 -25.79 -19.87
C PRO A 424 30.96 -26.06 -18.42
N PHE A 425 30.61 -25.20 -17.45
CA PHE A 425 30.99 -25.41 -16.04
C PHE A 425 30.26 -26.59 -15.38
N THR A 426 29.02 -26.84 -15.78
CA THR A 426 28.23 -27.98 -15.31
C THR A 426 28.70 -29.29 -15.96
N SER A 427 29.19 -29.22 -17.19
CA SER A 427 29.67 -30.40 -17.93
C SER A 427 31.10 -30.80 -17.58
N GLU A 428 31.88 -29.88 -16.99
CA GLU A 428 33.26 -30.12 -16.58
C GLU A 428 33.31 -30.90 -15.26
N ASP A 429 33.98 -32.05 -15.28
CA ASP A 429 34.27 -32.84 -14.08
C ASP A 429 35.32 -32.16 -13.19
N LEU A 430 35.21 -32.36 -11.88
CA LEU A 430 36.24 -31.93 -10.93
C LEU A 430 37.55 -32.72 -11.17
N LYS A 431 38.63 -31.99 -11.46
CA LYS A 431 39.97 -32.54 -11.69
C LYS A 431 40.81 -32.45 -10.42
N PRO A 432 41.66 -33.44 -10.11
CA PRO A 432 42.53 -33.35 -8.93
C PRO A 432 43.57 -32.24 -9.09
N TRP A 433 43.78 -31.45 -8.03
CA TRP A 433 44.93 -30.54 -7.91
C TRP A 433 45.87 -31.02 -6.79
N TYR A 434 47.14 -30.62 -6.90
CA TYR A 434 48.21 -31.15 -6.07
C TYR A 434 49.01 -30.01 -5.42
N SER A 435 49.38 -30.22 -4.16
CA SER A 435 50.29 -29.39 -3.40
C SER A 435 51.69 -30.01 -3.35
N ASN A 436 52.70 -29.17 -3.16
CA ASN A 436 54.05 -29.61 -2.86
C ASN A 436 54.31 -29.47 -1.35
N VAL A 437 54.28 -30.60 -0.64
CA VAL A 437 54.52 -30.66 0.81
C VAL A 437 55.82 -31.42 1.04
N GLY A 438 56.84 -30.74 1.58
CA GLY A 438 58.14 -31.34 1.85
C GLY A 438 58.86 -31.93 0.62
N GLY A 439 58.60 -31.41 -0.59
CA GLY A 439 59.17 -31.92 -1.84
C GLY A 439 58.40 -33.08 -2.49
N SER A 440 57.30 -33.53 -1.87
CA SER A 440 56.43 -34.58 -2.40
C SER A 440 55.12 -34.00 -2.94
N LYS A 441 54.70 -34.47 -4.13
CA LYS A 441 53.45 -34.07 -4.77
C LYS A 441 52.27 -34.81 -4.12
N VAL A 442 51.49 -34.12 -3.30
CA VAL A 442 50.34 -34.67 -2.56
C VAL A 442 49.05 -34.14 -3.18
N LYS A 443 48.03 -34.99 -3.35
CA LYS A 443 46.71 -34.51 -3.79
C LYS A 443 46.14 -33.61 -2.69
N ALA A 444 45.84 -32.37 -3.05
CA ALA A 444 45.36 -31.35 -2.13
C ALA A 444 43.84 -31.13 -2.23
N GLY A 445 43.24 -31.53 -3.35
CA GLY A 445 41.79 -31.52 -3.53
C GLY A 445 41.42 -31.66 -5.00
N SER A 446 40.30 -31.08 -5.40
CA SER A 446 39.82 -31.10 -6.79
C SER A 446 39.30 -29.73 -7.23
N PHE A 447 39.40 -29.38 -8.50
CA PHE A 447 38.96 -28.09 -9.04
C PHE A 447 38.28 -28.24 -10.40
N LYS A 448 37.48 -27.25 -10.76
CA LYS A 448 37.03 -27.01 -12.13
C LYS A 448 37.03 -25.51 -12.41
N GLU A 449 37.37 -25.14 -13.64
CA GLU A 449 37.39 -23.74 -14.07
C GLU A 449 36.87 -23.60 -15.50
N VAL A 450 36.17 -22.50 -15.76
CA VAL A 450 35.63 -22.18 -17.08
C VAL A 450 35.87 -20.72 -17.40
N PHE A 451 36.20 -20.49 -18.67
CA PHE A 451 36.28 -19.17 -19.29
C PHE A 451 35.12 -18.98 -20.26
N ALA A 452 34.42 -17.85 -20.17
CA ALA A 452 33.34 -17.48 -21.09
C ALA A 452 33.53 -16.06 -21.64
N SER A 453 32.91 -15.76 -22.77
CA SER A 453 32.91 -14.41 -23.36
C SER A 453 31.98 -13.49 -22.57
N ALA A 454 32.45 -12.29 -22.22
CA ALA A 454 31.60 -11.26 -21.62
C ALA A 454 30.57 -10.72 -22.64
N PRO A 455 29.33 -10.40 -22.23
CA PRO A 455 28.35 -9.74 -23.11
C PRO A 455 28.78 -8.31 -23.50
N ASN A 456 28.29 -7.82 -24.65
CA ASN A 456 28.17 -6.39 -24.97
C ASN A 456 29.43 -5.49 -24.83
N GLY A 457 30.56 -5.87 -25.45
CA GLY A 457 31.67 -4.94 -25.66
C GLY A 457 32.54 -4.63 -24.44
N VAL A 458 32.33 -5.32 -23.31
CA VAL A 458 33.27 -5.33 -22.17
C VAL A 458 34.51 -6.13 -22.56
N SER A 459 35.71 -5.53 -22.51
CA SER A 459 36.95 -6.24 -22.81
C SER A 459 37.34 -7.15 -21.64
N GLY A 460 37.07 -8.45 -21.74
CA GLY A 460 37.46 -9.40 -20.70
C GLY A 460 36.88 -10.80 -20.93
N LYS A 461 37.56 -11.83 -20.40
CA LYS A 461 37.02 -13.20 -20.31
C LYS A 461 36.42 -13.37 -18.92
N GLN A 462 35.17 -13.81 -18.83
CA GLN A 462 34.57 -14.20 -17.56
C GLN A 462 35.28 -15.47 -17.08
N ARG A 463 35.84 -15.46 -15.86
CA ARG A 463 36.52 -16.63 -15.26
C ARG A 463 35.77 -17.04 -14.00
N PHE A 464 35.27 -18.27 -13.97
CA PHE A 464 34.66 -18.86 -12.78
C PHE A 464 35.36 -20.17 -12.43
N ALA A 465 35.83 -20.29 -11.20
CA ALA A 465 36.53 -21.47 -10.70
C ALA A 465 35.95 -21.92 -9.36
N PHE A 466 35.86 -23.25 -9.19
CA PHE A 466 35.47 -23.89 -7.94
C PHE A 466 36.55 -24.88 -7.52
N VAL A 467 37.03 -24.74 -6.28
CA VAL A 467 38.12 -25.54 -5.72
C VAL A 467 37.62 -26.20 -4.43
N THR A 468 37.89 -27.49 -4.30
CA THR A 468 37.72 -28.25 -3.07
C THR A 468 39.08 -28.49 -2.45
N VAL A 469 39.15 -28.49 -1.12
CA VAL A 469 40.36 -28.78 -0.34
C VAL A 469 40.10 -30.01 0.52
N ASP A 470 40.83 -31.08 0.23
CA ASP A 470 40.71 -32.34 0.95
C ASP A 470 41.22 -32.15 2.39
N LYS A 471 40.52 -32.77 3.36
CA LYS A 471 40.86 -32.74 4.80
C LYS A 471 40.90 -31.36 5.45
N SER A 472 40.12 -30.41 4.93
CA SER A 472 40.04 -29.07 5.49
C SER A 472 38.61 -28.68 5.87
N GLY A 473 38.45 -28.03 7.02
CA GLY A 473 37.18 -27.52 7.55
C GLY A 473 36.81 -26.13 7.02
N HIS A 474 36.07 -25.37 7.83
CA HIS A 474 35.56 -24.03 7.52
C HIS A 474 36.68 -23.00 7.37
N MET A 475 37.55 -22.93 8.39
CA MET A 475 38.76 -22.10 8.40
C MET A 475 39.92 -22.92 7.83
N PHE A 476 39.94 -23.06 6.51
CA PHE A 476 40.74 -24.07 5.83
C PHE A 476 42.27 -23.90 5.99
N LEU A 477 42.72 -22.72 6.45
CA LEU A 477 44.13 -22.33 6.59
C LEU A 477 44.75 -22.75 7.93
N ILE A 478 43.94 -23.28 8.85
CA ILE A 478 44.37 -23.74 10.18
C ILE A 478 44.78 -25.23 10.16
N GLN A 479 44.23 -26.03 9.24
CA GLN A 479 44.09 -27.48 9.48
C GLN A 479 44.96 -28.43 8.64
N THR A 480 45.76 -27.95 7.67
CA THR A 480 46.63 -28.82 6.87
C THR A 480 48.03 -28.26 6.57
N ASP A 481 49.06 -29.12 6.64
CA ASP A 481 50.42 -28.84 6.12
C ASP A 481 50.48 -28.69 4.58
N ILE A 482 49.32 -28.83 3.91
CA ILE A 482 49.09 -28.81 2.46
C ILE A 482 48.95 -27.37 1.92
N VAL A 483 48.88 -26.39 2.81
CA VAL A 483 48.58 -24.97 2.54
C VAL A 483 49.71 -24.20 1.81
N SER A 484 50.83 -24.85 1.45
CA SER A 484 51.91 -24.20 0.68
C SER A 484 51.53 -23.78 -0.75
N THR A 485 50.38 -24.22 -1.30
CA THR A 485 50.06 -24.06 -2.74
C THR A 485 48.74 -23.38 -3.07
N VAL A 486 47.88 -23.04 -2.10
CA VAL A 486 46.67 -22.23 -2.44
C VAL A 486 47.08 -20.80 -2.83
N SER A 487 48.18 -20.29 -2.28
CA SER A 487 48.86 -19.07 -2.77
C SER A 487 49.41 -19.20 -4.19
N ASP A 488 49.73 -20.42 -4.65
CA ASP A 488 50.24 -20.69 -6.00
C ASP A 488 49.10 -20.81 -7.03
N CYS A 489 47.89 -21.18 -6.62
CA CYS A 489 46.71 -21.12 -7.49
C CYS A 489 46.22 -19.68 -7.74
N THR A 490 46.46 -18.77 -6.81
CA THR A 490 46.18 -17.33 -6.97
C THR A 490 47.24 -16.60 -7.80
N SER A 491 48.46 -17.14 -7.94
CA SER A 491 49.54 -16.53 -8.73
C SER A 491 49.59 -16.98 -10.21
N TYR A 492 48.88 -18.05 -10.59
CA TYR A 492 48.84 -18.52 -12.00
C TYR A 492 47.99 -17.68 -12.96
N SER A 493 47.60 -16.46 -12.59
CA SER A 493 46.80 -15.56 -13.41
C SER A 493 47.26 -14.10 -13.31
N ALA A 494 48.55 -13.85 -13.49
CA ALA A 494 49.04 -12.57 -13.95
C ALA A 494 50.42 -12.76 -14.59
N SER A 495 50.53 -12.54 -15.90
CA SER A 495 51.80 -12.51 -16.67
C SER A 495 52.56 -13.84 -16.88
N THR A 496 52.13 -14.68 -17.83
CA THR A 496 53.02 -15.37 -18.82
C THR A 496 52.24 -16.43 -19.63
N MET A 497 51.50 -16.00 -20.67
CA MET A 497 51.16 -16.88 -21.80
C MET A 497 51.19 -16.16 -23.16
N GLU A 498 51.93 -15.05 -23.28
CA GLU A 498 52.45 -14.57 -24.57
C GLU A 498 53.89 -15.08 -24.74
N SER A 499 54.04 -16.37 -25.05
CA SER A 499 55.11 -16.94 -25.89
C SER A 499 55.26 -18.43 -25.60
N LYS A 500 54.62 -19.24 -26.43
CA LYS A 500 55.24 -20.39 -27.10
C LYS A 500 54.21 -20.99 -28.03
N LYS A 501 54.30 -20.56 -29.29
CA LYS A 501 53.91 -21.36 -30.45
C LYS A 501 54.73 -22.65 -30.39
N GLU A 502 54.08 -23.79 -30.31
CA GLU A 502 54.53 -24.96 -31.04
C GLU A 502 53.33 -25.86 -31.37
N SER A 503 53.31 -26.23 -32.64
CA SER A 503 52.26 -26.87 -33.43
C SER A 503 52.03 -28.34 -33.08
N VAL A 504 50.77 -28.77 -33.08
CA VAL A 504 50.38 -30.06 -33.64
C VAL A 504 49.08 -29.87 -34.42
N ASP A 505 49.09 -30.35 -35.66
CA ASP A 505 48.11 -30.13 -36.72
C ASP A 505 47.34 -31.43 -37.02
N ILE A 506 46.23 -31.29 -37.74
CA ILE A 506 45.58 -32.28 -38.64
C ILE A 506 44.57 -33.30 -38.06
N SER A 507 43.30 -32.95 -38.25
CA SER A 507 42.20 -33.67 -38.95
C SER A 507 41.63 -35.00 -38.43
N VAL A 508 40.32 -35.20 -38.57
CA VAL A 508 39.69 -36.20 -39.49
C VAL A 508 38.14 -36.18 -39.35
N CYS A 509 37.48 -36.11 -40.52
CA CYS A 509 36.13 -36.56 -40.93
C CYS A 509 34.84 -35.79 -40.60
N GLN A 510 34.37 -35.11 -41.65
CA GLN A 510 32.97 -34.99 -42.10
C GLN A 510 32.28 -36.37 -42.27
N SER A 511 30.97 -36.48 -42.09
CA SER A 511 29.99 -36.64 -43.20
C SER A 511 28.57 -36.99 -42.74
N SER A 512 27.65 -36.30 -43.42
CA SER A 512 26.23 -36.49 -43.69
C SER A 512 25.54 -37.85 -43.46
N ARG A 513 24.24 -37.77 -43.10
CA ARG A 513 23.15 -38.51 -43.76
C ARG A 513 21.78 -37.87 -43.52
N GLU A 514 21.14 -37.49 -44.63
CA GLU A 514 19.70 -37.19 -44.76
C GLU A 514 18.85 -38.46 -44.67
N LEU A 515 17.58 -38.32 -44.26
CA LEU A 515 16.43 -39.11 -44.77
C LEU A 515 15.09 -38.42 -44.40
N THR A 516 14.55 -37.74 -45.41
CA THR A 516 13.16 -37.75 -45.94
C THR A 516 11.92 -37.49 -45.08
N ASN A 517 11.12 -36.55 -45.61
CA ASN A 517 9.70 -36.22 -45.41
C ASN A 517 8.75 -37.43 -45.24
N ASP A 518 7.71 -37.30 -44.39
CA ASP A 518 6.33 -37.00 -44.84
C ASP A 518 5.35 -36.69 -43.67
N GLU A 519 4.20 -36.12 -44.05
CA GLU A 519 2.96 -35.86 -43.29
C GLU A 519 2.70 -34.46 -42.69
N ARG A 520 1.95 -33.69 -43.49
CA ARG A 520 1.15 -32.51 -43.14
C ARG A 520 -0.06 -32.86 -42.26
N ALA A 521 -0.35 -32.00 -41.29
CA ALA A 521 -1.72 -31.61 -40.92
C ALA A 521 -1.76 -30.10 -40.65
N GLU A 522 -2.67 -29.40 -41.32
CA GLU A 522 -2.87 -27.94 -41.33
C GLU A 522 -3.70 -27.42 -40.13
N ALA A 523 -3.38 -26.18 -39.73
CA ALA A 523 -4.28 -25.03 -39.43
C ALA A 523 -4.03 -24.36 -38.06
N PRO A 524 -4.27 -23.03 -37.88
CA PRO A 524 -4.36 -21.93 -38.86
C PRO A 524 -3.45 -20.72 -38.51
N GLU A 525 -3.38 -19.77 -39.45
CA GLU A 525 -2.63 -18.50 -39.41
C GLU A 525 -2.86 -17.62 -38.16
N PRO A 526 -1.84 -16.86 -37.71
CA PRO A 526 -2.02 -15.84 -36.69
C PRO A 526 -2.75 -14.61 -37.26
N GLN A 527 -3.91 -14.30 -36.69
CA GLN A 527 -4.61 -13.04 -36.94
C GLN A 527 -3.74 -11.85 -36.53
N ILE A 528 -3.54 -10.96 -37.49
CA ILE A 528 -2.95 -9.63 -37.33
C ILE A 528 -3.77 -8.85 -36.28
N TYR A 529 -3.25 -8.76 -35.06
CA TYR A 529 -3.70 -7.76 -34.09
C TYR A 529 -2.83 -6.52 -34.23
N THR A 530 -3.51 -5.43 -34.56
CA THR A 530 -3.00 -4.07 -34.78
C THR A 530 -2.06 -3.61 -33.66
N GLN A 531 -0.80 -3.38 -34.03
CA GLN A 531 0.17 -2.54 -33.33
C GLN A 531 -0.35 -1.10 -33.22
N GLU A 532 -1.04 -0.75 -32.13
CA GLU A 532 -1.24 0.67 -31.76
C GLU A 532 -1.60 0.87 -30.27
N THR A 533 -1.17 -0.03 -29.37
CA THR A 533 -1.29 0.17 -27.91
C THR A 533 0.00 -0.11 -27.14
N GLN A 534 1.16 0.00 -27.81
CA GLN A 534 2.47 -0.14 -27.16
C GLN A 534 3.41 1.06 -27.33
N LEU A 535 2.92 2.22 -27.75
CA LEU A 535 3.70 3.44 -27.80
C LEU A 535 3.19 4.45 -26.76
N GLU A 536 3.32 4.07 -25.48
CA GLU A 536 3.52 4.96 -24.32
C GLU A 536 3.68 4.18 -22.97
N ILE A 537 3.95 2.88 -23.00
CA ILE A 537 4.27 2.07 -21.81
C ILE A 537 5.53 1.27 -22.16
N GLY A 538 6.68 1.71 -21.69
CA GLY A 538 7.96 1.04 -21.85
C GLY A 538 8.58 0.77 -20.48
N GLY A 539 8.65 -0.50 -20.11
CA GLY A 539 9.24 -1.00 -18.87
C GLY A 539 8.49 -2.24 -18.39
N ASP A 540 8.85 -3.42 -18.90
CA ASP A 540 8.21 -4.70 -18.59
C ASP A 540 8.57 -5.14 -17.15
N THR A 541 7.80 -4.65 -16.18
CA THR A 541 7.74 -5.15 -14.80
C THR A 541 6.31 -5.60 -14.52
N ASP A 542 6.14 -6.75 -13.86
CA ASP A 542 4.83 -7.34 -13.48
C ASP A 542 4.01 -6.47 -12.48
N ASP A 543 4.45 -5.23 -12.20
CA ASP A 543 3.87 -4.25 -11.27
C ASP A 543 2.84 -3.31 -11.90
N ASP A 544 2.59 -3.38 -13.21
CA ASP A 544 1.77 -2.39 -13.93
C ASP A 544 0.24 -2.54 -13.78
N VAL A 545 -0.25 -3.46 -12.94
CA VAL A 545 -1.71 -3.70 -12.78
C VAL A 545 -2.30 -3.10 -11.49
N VAL A 546 -1.49 -2.61 -10.55
CA VAL A 546 -2.00 -1.95 -9.33
C VAL A 546 -2.11 -0.45 -9.54
N SER A 547 -3.34 0.08 -9.48
CA SER A 547 -3.58 1.52 -9.62
C SER A 547 -2.73 2.30 -8.60
N PRO A 548 -2.09 3.43 -8.98
CA PRO A 548 -1.25 4.24 -8.09
C PRO A 548 -1.92 4.61 -6.76
N GLU A 549 -3.24 4.66 -6.74
CA GLU A 549 -4.09 4.98 -5.60
C GLU A 549 -4.14 3.88 -4.53
N VAL A 550 -4.11 2.60 -4.93
CA VAL A 550 -4.12 1.44 -4.03
C VAL A 550 -2.75 1.27 -3.38
N ARG A 551 -1.68 1.40 -4.17
CA ARG A 551 -0.28 1.37 -3.72
C ARG A 551 0.06 2.42 -2.66
N ALA A 552 -0.62 3.57 -2.68
CA ALA A 552 -0.43 4.63 -1.69
C ALA A 552 -1.11 4.36 -0.33
N SER A 553 -2.12 3.48 -0.30
CA SER A 553 -3.08 3.38 0.81
C SER A 553 -3.09 2.01 1.51
N VAL A 554 -2.55 0.95 0.89
CA VAL A 554 -2.63 -0.43 1.38
C VAL A 554 -1.32 -1.20 1.13
N PRO A 555 -0.44 -1.43 2.13
CA PRO A 555 0.65 -2.39 2.03
C PRO A 555 0.13 -3.83 1.94
N ALA A 556 0.94 -4.72 1.38
CA ALA A 556 0.51 -6.00 0.81
C ALA A 556 0.64 -7.21 1.76
N ASP A 557 0.51 -7.02 3.08
CA ASP A 557 0.81 -8.11 4.04
C ASP A 557 -0.39 -8.53 4.88
N ASP A 558 -0.37 -9.79 5.35
CA ASP A 558 -1.44 -10.49 6.07
C ASP A 558 -0.89 -11.26 7.30
N GLU A 559 -1.37 -10.97 8.50
CA GLU A 559 -1.05 -11.72 9.74
C GLU A 559 -2.24 -12.55 10.26
N ASP A 560 -2.08 -13.88 10.37
CA ASP A 560 -3.11 -14.79 10.91
C ASP A 560 -3.21 -14.71 12.43
N ILE A 561 -4.30 -14.13 12.97
CA ILE A 561 -4.62 -14.22 14.40
C ILE A 561 -6.13 -14.47 14.59
N PRO A 562 -6.56 -15.40 15.47
CA PRO A 562 -7.97 -15.75 15.64
C PRO A 562 -8.77 -14.69 16.43
N VAL A 563 -9.95 -14.30 15.90
CA VAL A 563 -10.65 -13.06 16.29
C VAL A 563 -12.00 -13.25 17.00
N ASN A 564 -12.56 -14.47 17.08
CA ASN A 564 -13.88 -14.68 17.68
C ASN A 564 -13.91 -15.90 18.60
N THR A 565 -13.54 -15.69 19.85
CA THR A 565 -13.56 -16.72 20.88
C THR A 565 -14.58 -16.36 21.96
N PHE A 566 -15.22 -17.36 22.56
CA PHE A 566 -16.08 -17.18 23.74
C PHE A 566 -15.33 -16.47 24.89
N ARG A 567 -13.99 -16.67 24.94
CA ARG A 567 -13.06 -15.90 25.79
C ARG A 567 -13.16 -14.39 25.57
N ALA A 568 -13.17 -13.88 24.33
CA ALA A 568 -13.19 -12.43 24.07
C ALA A 568 -14.46 -11.73 24.60
N TRP A 569 -15.61 -12.38 24.49
CA TRP A 569 -16.90 -11.80 24.91
C TRP A 569 -17.17 -11.96 26.41
N PHE A 570 -16.87 -13.13 26.98
CA PHE A 570 -17.05 -13.38 28.42
C PHE A 570 -15.99 -12.62 29.25
N LEU A 571 -14.73 -12.57 28.79
CA LEU A 571 -13.68 -11.78 29.44
C LEU A 571 -13.88 -10.27 29.21
N GLY A 572 -14.43 -9.83 28.08
CA GLY A 572 -14.70 -8.40 27.84
C GLY A 572 -15.75 -7.82 28.79
N ILE A 573 -16.84 -8.56 29.04
CA ILE A 573 -17.97 -8.05 29.85
C ILE A 573 -17.73 -8.26 31.34
N VAL A 574 -17.30 -9.45 31.77
CA VAL A 574 -16.96 -9.72 33.18
C VAL A 574 -15.67 -8.97 33.56
N GLY A 575 -14.72 -8.85 32.63
CA GLY A 575 -13.49 -8.09 32.82
C GLY A 575 -13.73 -6.59 32.94
N THR A 576 -14.67 -5.97 32.24
CA THR A 576 -14.91 -4.53 32.44
C THR A 576 -15.45 -4.23 33.85
N VAL A 577 -16.28 -5.11 34.41
CA VAL A 577 -16.84 -4.93 35.76
C VAL A 577 -15.83 -5.31 36.84
N VAL A 578 -15.07 -6.40 36.64
CA VAL A 578 -14.09 -6.90 37.60
C VAL A 578 -12.76 -6.13 37.52
N LEU A 579 -12.30 -5.67 36.35
CA LEU A 579 -11.07 -4.86 36.22
C LEU A 579 -11.22 -3.49 36.85
N THR A 580 -12.38 -2.84 36.84
CA THR A 580 -12.47 -1.54 37.53
C THR A 580 -12.27 -1.71 39.04
N ALA A 581 -12.71 -2.84 39.62
CA ALA A 581 -12.51 -3.18 41.03
C ALA A 581 -11.12 -3.76 41.32
N LEU A 582 -10.57 -4.57 40.40
CA LEU A 582 -9.25 -5.17 40.51
C LEU A 582 -8.11 -4.24 40.13
N ASN A 583 -8.31 -3.23 39.28
CA ASN A 583 -7.30 -2.22 38.93
C ASN A 583 -6.86 -1.43 40.17
N GLN A 584 -7.76 -1.31 41.15
CA GLN A 584 -7.46 -0.73 42.44
C GLN A 584 -6.81 -1.69 43.45
N PHE A 585 -6.81 -3.00 43.16
CA PHE A 585 -6.27 -4.06 44.03
C PHE A 585 -4.98 -4.70 43.48
N PHE A 586 -4.78 -4.73 42.16
CA PHE A 586 -3.68 -5.37 41.42
C PHE A 586 -2.76 -4.37 40.71
N GLN A 587 -2.60 -3.15 41.23
CA GLN A 587 -1.47 -2.28 40.87
C GLN A 587 -0.09 -2.96 41.08
N LEU A 588 -0.06 -4.18 41.63
CA LEU A 588 1.10 -4.99 41.97
C LEU A 588 1.32 -6.25 41.09
N HIS A 589 0.56 -6.49 39.99
CA HIS A 589 0.86 -7.62 39.08
C HIS A 589 0.37 -7.42 37.61
N SER A 590 1.23 -7.66 36.62
CA SER A 590 1.03 -7.28 35.19
C SER A 590 0.80 -8.47 34.22
N PRO A 591 -0.22 -8.43 33.31
CA PRO A 591 -0.09 -9.04 31.97
C PRO A 591 -0.72 -8.17 30.81
N PRO A 592 -0.79 -8.66 29.55
CA PRO A 592 -0.11 -8.16 28.33
C PRO A 592 -0.80 -7.00 27.58
N ARG A 593 -0.01 -6.10 26.97
CA ARG A 593 -0.44 -4.83 26.32
C ARG A 593 -0.27 -4.89 24.79
N ARG A 594 -1.32 -4.65 23.98
CA ARG A 594 -1.38 -3.74 22.78
C ARG A 594 -2.55 -4.07 21.83
N PHE A 595 -3.37 -3.05 21.52
CA PHE A 595 -4.45 -3.02 20.51
C PHE A 595 -3.86 -2.93 19.09
N ASN A 596 -4.30 -3.78 18.16
CA ASN A 596 -3.67 -3.94 16.83
C ASN A 596 -4.50 -3.35 15.66
N GLN A 597 -3.91 -3.31 14.46
CA GLN A 597 -4.52 -2.71 13.27
C GLN A 597 -5.78 -3.44 12.79
N LYS A 598 -5.81 -4.78 12.89
CA LYS A 598 -6.96 -5.60 12.46
C LYS A 598 -8.16 -5.43 13.40
N GLU A 599 -7.92 -5.33 14.71
CA GLU A 599 -8.93 -5.00 15.71
C GLU A 599 -9.54 -3.63 15.44
N HIS A 600 -8.72 -2.62 15.12
CA HIS A 600 -9.22 -1.30 14.74
C HIS A 600 -10.01 -1.35 13.42
N CYS A 601 -9.57 -2.15 12.44
CA CYS A 601 -10.31 -2.32 11.19
C CYS A 601 -11.71 -2.91 11.40
N ILE A 602 -11.86 -3.88 12.30
CA ILE A 602 -13.18 -4.46 12.62
C ILE A 602 -14.11 -3.42 13.24
N VAL A 603 -13.59 -2.57 14.12
CA VAL A 603 -14.35 -1.42 14.67
C VAL A 603 -14.77 -0.47 13.54
N ALA A 604 -13.86 -0.17 12.61
CA ALA A 604 -14.17 0.67 11.45
C ALA A 604 -15.25 0.04 10.57
N ILE A 605 -15.19 -1.27 10.27
CA ILE A 605 -16.22 -1.99 9.49
C ILE A 605 -17.58 -1.90 10.17
N MET A 606 -17.66 -2.12 11.49
CA MET A 606 -18.92 -2.01 12.24
C MET A 606 -19.47 -0.58 12.20
N ALA A 607 -18.61 0.43 12.32
CA ALA A 607 -18.99 1.84 12.30
C ALA A 607 -19.41 2.32 10.88
N SER A 608 -18.72 1.91 9.82
CA SER A 608 -18.99 2.36 8.45
C SER A 608 -20.38 1.94 7.94
N LEU A 609 -20.95 0.86 8.48
CA LEU A 609 -22.31 0.44 8.14
C LEU A 609 -23.40 1.28 8.82
N VAL A 610 -23.04 1.97 9.91
CA VAL A 610 -23.92 2.98 10.53
C VAL A 610 -24.05 4.20 9.62
N THR A 611 -22.98 4.54 8.90
CA THR A 611 -22.86 5.76 8.08
C THR A 611 -23.07 5.54 6.57
N ALA A 612 -23.63 4.40 6.14
CA ALA A 612 -23.83 4.09 4.72
C ALA A 612 -24.70 5.15 3.97
N PHE A 613 -25.44 5.96 4.73
CA PHE A 613 -26.04 7.20 4.28
C PHE A 613 -25.36 8.36 5.02
N ASP A 614 -24.83 9.32 4.25
CA ASP A 614 -24.06 10.46 4.75
C ASP A 614 -24.87 11.39 5.70
N ASN A 615 -26.19 11.15 5.87
CA ASN A 615 -27.11 11.91 6.74
C ASN A 615 -27.95 11.02 7.70
N GLY A 616 -27.51 9.79 8.01
CA GLY A 616 -28.29 8.83 8.82
C GLY A 616 -29.30 8.02 7.98
N SER A 617 -30.15 7.21 8.61
CA SER A 617 -31.03 6.31 7.83
C SER A 617 -32.17 7.03 7.12
N LEU A 618 -32.18 6.90 5.80
CA LEU A 618 -33.27 7.33 4.94
C LEU A 618 -34.66 6.87 5.38
N ALA A 619 -34.75 5.65 5.90
CA ALA A 619 -36.02 5.08 6.33
C ALA A 619 -36.59 5.83 7.54
N THR A 620 -35.74 6.46 8.36
CA THR A 620 -36.19 7.28 9.48
C THR A 620 -36.84 8.58 9.01
N ASP A 621 -36.26 9.24 8.00
CA ASP A 621 -36.87 10.44 7.41
C ASP A 621 -38.25 10.17 6.80
N VAL A 622 -38.46 8.97 6.25
CA VAL A 622 -39.74 8.60 5.62
C VAL A 622 -40.86 8.46 6.64
N TYR A 623 -40.65 7.74 7.74
CA TYR A 623 -41.72 7.64 8.73
C TYR A 623 -41.90 8.96 9.51
N VAL A 624 -40.84 9.77 9.66
CA VAL A 624 -40.97 11.16 10.18
C VAL A 624 -41.81 11.99 9.22
N ALA A 625 -41.61 11.85 7.90
CA ALA A 625 -42.43 12.49 6.88
C ALA A 625 -43.90 12.07 6.98
N PHE A 626 -44.15 10.78 7.14
CA PHE A 626 -45.49 10.24 7.33
C PHE A 626 -46.18 10.83 8.56
N GLU A 627 -45.53 10.86 9.71
CA GLU A 627 -46.13 11.30 10.96
C GLU A 627 -46.27 12.83 11.06
N LYS A 628 -45.21 13.57 10.71
CA LYS A 628 -45.14 15.03 10.95
C LYS A 628 -45.65 15.88 9.78
N PHE A 629 -45.48 15.43 8.53
CA PHE A 629 -45.86 16.22 7.34
C PHE A 629 -47.12 15.70 6.64
N LEU A 630 -47.37 14.39 6.70
CA LEU A 630 -48.55 13.76 6.08
C LEU A 630 -49.62 13.32 7.11
N HIS A 631 -49.36 13.50 8.41
CA HIS A 631 -50.27 13.17 9.52
C HIS A 631 -50.78 11.72 9.54
N ILE A 632 -49.93 10.78 9.13
CA ILE A 632 -50.19 9.33 9.16
C ILE A 632 -49.61 8.76 10.48
N PRO A 633 -50.42 8.13 11.34
CA PRO A 633 -49.93 7.59 12.60
C PRO A 633 -49.05 6.35 12.37
N ILE A 634 -47.84 6.36 12.93
CA ILE A 634 -46.87 5.25 12.81
C ILE A 634 -46.57 4.66 14.20
N SER A 635 -46.78 3.35 14.35
CA SER A 635 -46.51 2.64 15.62
C SER A 635 -45.02 2.41 15.86
N LEU A 636 -44.65 2.16 17.12
CA LEU A 636 -43.25 1.86 17.49
C LEU A 636 -42.73 0.60 16.78
N GLY A 637 -43.54 -0.46 16.72
CA GLY A 637 -43.17 -1.71 16.06
C GLY A 637 -42.98 -1.55 14.54
N TYR A 638 -43.75 -0.66 13.90
CA TYR A 638 -43.55 -0.30 12.49
C TYR A 638 -42.14 0.27 12.28
N ARG A 639 -41.71 1.23 13.11
CA ARG A 639 -40.39 1.89 12.97
C ARG A 639 -39.25 0.89 13.04
N PHE A 640 -39.29 0.00 14.04
CA PHE A 640 -38.30 -1.06 14.20
C PHE A 640 -38.30 -2.04 13.02
N MET A 641 -39.43 -2.63 12.67
CA MET A 641 -39.48 -3.62 11.58
C MET A 641 -39.15 -3.01 10.22
N PHE A 642 -39.63 -1.80 9.92
CA PHE A 642 -39.37 -1.11 8.66
C PHE A 642 -37.88 -0.82 8.47
N LEU A 643 -37.20 -0.34 9.51
CA LEU A 643 -35.78 -0.03 9.44
C LEU A 643 -34.93 -1.30 9.25
N LEU A 644 -35.22 -2.37 10.01
CA LEU A 644 -34.51 -3.65 9.87
C LEU A 644 -34.74 -4.28 8.49
N ALA A 645 -36.01 -4.35 8.08
CA ALA A 645 -36.41 -4.95 6.81
C ALA A 645 -35.78 -4.23 5.61
N THR A 646 -35.69 -2.91 5.62
CA THR A 646 -35.16 -2.14 4.48
C THR A 646 -33.63 -2.10 4.43
N GLN A 647 -32.95 -2.05 5.57
CA GLN A 647 -31.48 -2.00 5.62
C GLN A 647 -30.83 -3.38 5.42
N ALA A 648 -31.35 -4.42 6.08
CA ALA A 648 -30.70 -5.74 6.07
C ALA A 648 -31.02 -6.58 4.82
N LEU A 649 -32.01 -6.19 4.01
CA LEU A 649 -32.49 -7.01 2.87
C LEU A 649 -31.41 -7.28 1.83
N SER A 650 -30.56 -6.30 1.55
CA SER A 650 -29.48 -6.47 0.55
C SER A 650 -28.24 -7.17 1.10
N PHE A 651 -28.17 -7.47 2.40
CA PHE A 651 -27.00 -8.08 3.00
C PHE A 651 -26.69 -9.46 2.38
N GLY A 652 -27.72 -10.29 2.17
CA GLY A 652 -27.56 -11.57 1.51
C GLY A 652 -27.23 -11.46 0.01
N ILE A 653 -27.76 -10.43 -0.67
CA ILE A 653 -27.49 -10.19 -2.10
C ILE A 653 -26.05 -9.68 -2.30
N ALA A 654 -25.57 -8.82 -1.40
CA ALA A 654 -24.20 -8.30 -1.42
C ALA A 654 -23.15 -9.41 -1.40
N GLY A 655 -23.37 -10.48 -0.63
CA GLY A 655 -22.49 -11.65 -0.61
C GLY A 655 -22.39 -12.38 -1.94
N LEU A 656 -23.46 -12.40 -2.76
CA LEU A 656 -23.44 -13.00 -4.10
C LEU A 656 -22.58 -12.18 -5.08
N LEU A 657 -22.44 -10.88 -4.83
CA LEU A 657 -21.66 -9.97 -5.67
C LEU A 657 -20.18 -9.89 -5.30
N HIS A 658 -19.73 -10.62 -4.27
CA HIS A 658 -18.33 -10.64 -3.84
C HIS A 658 -17.36 -10.95 -4.99
N LYS A 659 -17.68 -11.96 -5.81
CA LYS A 659 -16.89 -12.37 -6.99
C LYS A 659 -16.82 -11.32 -8.10
N PHE A 660 -17.80 -10.41 -8.16
CA PHE A 660 -17.91 -9.42 -9.23
C PHE A 660 -17.33 -8.06 -8.84
N LEU A 661 -17.38 -7.72 -7.55
CA LEU A 661 -17.11 -6.36 -7.08
C LEU A 661 -16.02 -6.28 -6.00
N VAL A 662 -15.65 -7.39 -5.36
CA VAL A 662 -14.64 -7.39 -4.28
C VAL A 662 -13.33 -8.02 -4.75
N GLU A 663 -13.38 -9.21 -5.34
CA GLU A 663 -12.17 -9.94 -5.78
C GLU A 663 -11.46 -9.33 -7.00
N PRO A 664 -12.14 -8.77 -8.01
CA PRO A 664 -11.45 -8.22 -9.17
C PRO A 664 -10.54 -7.02 -8.82
N ALA A 665 -9.34 -7.02 -9.40
CA ALA A 665 -8.33 -5.98 -9.22
C ALA A 665 -8.79 -4.60 -9.72
N ALA A 666 -9.58 -4.59 -10.80
CA ALA A 666 -10.08 -3.37 -11.41
C ALA A 666 -11.12 -2.64 -10.54
N CYS A 667 -11.75 -3.35 -9.59
CA CYS A 667 -12.65 -2.76 -8.60
C CYS A 667 -11.86 -2.17 -7.43
N VAL A 668 -11.41 -0.92 -7.59
CA VAL A 668 -10.54 -0.22 -6.62
C VAL A 668 -11.27 0.27 -5.37
N TRP A 669 -12.54 0.67 -5.49
CA TRP A 669 -13.32 1.31 -4.43
C TRP A 669 -12.60 2.52 -3.78
N PRO A 670 -12.43 3.64 -4.49
CA PRO A 670 -11.70 4.81 -3.95
C PRO A 670 -12.21 5.31 -2.59
N GLY A 671 -13.51 5.13 -2.31
CA GLY A 671 -14.13 5.51 -1.04
C GLY A 671 -13.58 4.81 0.21
N VAL A 672 -12.96 3.63 0.10
CA VAL A 672 -12.41 2.91 1.28
C VAL A 672 -10.92 3.19 1.53
N LEU A 673 -10.24 3.82 0.58
CA LEU A 673 -8.80 4.10 0.66
C LEU A 673 -8.42 5.07 1.79
N PRO A 674 -9.20 6.13 2.11
CA PRO A 674 -8.90 6.98 3.26
C PRO A 674 -8.89 6.24 4.59
N THR A 675 -9.86 5.34 4.79
CA THR A 675 -9.93 4.51 6.00
C THR A 675 -8.73 3.57 6.08
N CYS A 676 -8.32 2.94 4.97
CA CYS A 676 -7.10 2.14 4.91
C CYS A 676 -5.87 2.98 5.28
N SER A 677 -5.68 4.10 4.59
CA SER A 677 -4.55 5.02 4.78
C SER A 677 -4.46 5.52 6.23
N MET A 678 -5.61 5.80 6.85
CA MET A 678 -5.69 6.21 8.26
C MET A 678 -5.27 5.09 9.21
N LEU A 679 -5.83 3.88 9.03
CA LEU A 679 -5.51 2.73 9.88
C LEU A 679 -4.01 2.39 9.81
N TYR A 680 -3.40 2.42 8.62
CA TYR A 680 -1.95 2.26 8.49
C TYR A 680 -1.17 3.39 9.16
N THR A 681 -1.62 4.65 9.00
CA THR A 681 -0.97 5.81 9.62
C THR A 681 -1.01 5.75 11.16
N MET A 682 -2.08 5.21 11.75
CA MET A 682 -2.23 5.06 13.20
C MET A 682 -1.37 3.95 13.79
N HIS A 683 -1.13 2.87 13.04
CA HIS A 683 -0.49 1.67 13.57
C HIS A 683 0.97 1.48 13.10
N GLN A 684 1.41 2.09 12.01
CA GLN A 684 2.79 2.00 11.52
C GLN A 684 3.68 3.16 12.03
N ARG A 685 4.59 2.87 12.96
CA ARG A 685 5.55 3.85 13.50
C ARG A 685 6.78 4.08 12.62
N ASN A 686 7.16 3.13 11.78
CA ASN A 686 8.47 3.13 11.10
C ASN A 686 8.53 3.99 9.82
N LYS A 687 7.40 4.48 9.28
CA LYS A 687 7.36 5.30 8.04
C LYS A 687 7.19 6.81 8.27
N GLN A 688 7.50 7.31 9.47
CA GLN A 688 7.10 8.67 9.87
C GLN A 688 7.87 9.81 9.16
N ASN A 689 9.02 9.54 8.54
CA ASN A 689 9.96 10.58 8.09
C ASN A 689 10.26 10.60 6.58
N GLU A 690 9.49 9.91 5.73
CA GLU A 690 9.65 10.02 4.26
C GLU A 690 9.42 11.47 3.79
N GLU A 691 10.36 12.09 3.09
CA GLU A 691 10.17 13.46 2.57
C GLU A 691 9.31 13.43 1.30
N ALA A 692 8.33 14.35 1.18
CA ALA A 692 7.49 14.47 -0.01
C ALA A 692 7.50 15.92 -0.52
N ASN A 693 8.14 16.17 -1.66
CA ASN A 693 8.25 17.52 -2.26
C ASN A 693 8.75 18.61 -1.27
N GLY A 694 9.78 18.33 -0.44
CA GLY A 694 10.29 19.28 0.56
C GLY A 694 9.53 19.29 1.90
N TRP A 695 8.41 18.56 2.00
CA TRP A 695 7.61 18.47 3.22
C TRP A 695 8.07 17.30 4.09
N LYS A 696 8.51 17.63 5.31
CA LYS A 696 8.97 16.67 6.33
C LYS A 696 7.91 16.28 7.37
N MET A 697 6.68 16.75 7.23
CA MET A 697 5.62 16.51 8.23
C MET A 697 5.13 15.05 8.17
N SER A 698 5.00 14.37 9.32
CA SER A 698 4.43 13.01 9.33
C SER A 698 2.94 13.00 9.00
N ARG A 699 2.41 11.87 8.48
CA ARG A 699 0.99 11.72 8.14
C ARG A 699 0.08 11.95 9.35
N MET A 700 0.46 11.42 10.51
CA MET A 700 -0.28 11.60 11.77
C MET A 700 -0.27 13.06 12.23
N LYS A 701 0.87 13.75 12.13
CA LYS A 701 0.95 15.17 12.50
C LYS A 701 0.06 16.04 11.61
N LEU A 702 0.04 15.77 10.29
CA LEU A 702 -0.88 16.44 9.38
C LEU A 702 -2.34 16.22 9.81
N PHE A 703 -2.73 14.96 10.04
CA PHE A 703 -4.08 14.61 10.43
C PHE A 703 -4.54 15.36 11.69
N THR A 704 -3.73 15.35 12.75
CA THR A 704 -4.05 16.04 14.00
C THR A 704 -4.16 17.55 13.81
N VAL A 705 -3.24 18.17 13.05
CA VAL A 705 -3.30 19.61 12.76
C VAL A 705 -4.56 19.96 11.98
N VAL A 706 -4.90 19.18 10.96
CA VAL A 706 -6.10 19.40 10.14
C VAL A 706 -7.38 19.25 10.96
N ILE A 707 -7.46 18.26 11.86
CA ILE A 707 -8.63 18.12 12.75
C ILE A 707 -8.76 19.31 13.68
N LEU A 708 -7.70 19.68 14.39
CA LEU A 708 -7.76 20.76 15.39
C LEU A 708 -8.06 22.11 14.72
N CYS A 709 -7.30 22.47 13.69
CA CYS A 709 -7.52 23.72 12.96
C CYS A 709 -8.84 23.71 12.21
N GLY A 710 -9.23 22.60 11.59
CA GLY A 710 -10.49 22.47 10.86
C GLY A 710 -11.72 22.51 11.76
N ALA A 711 -11.67 21.87 12.94
CA ALA A 711 -12.78 21.90 13.90
C ALA A 711 -12.99 23.30 14.47
N VAL A 712 -11.89 24.02 14.76
CA VAL A 712 -11.95 25.45 15.14
C VAL A 712 -12.46 26.30 13.98
N TYR A 713 -11.96 26.06 12.77
CA TYR A 713 -12.40 26.77 11.58
C TYR A 713 -13.89 26.59 11.33
N GLN A 714 -14.46 25.41 11.59
CA GLN A 714 -15.88 25.12 11.41
C GLN A 714 -16.79 26.04 12.25
N PHE A 715 -16.33 26.61 13.36
CA PHE A 715 -17.11 27.62 14.09
C PHE A 715 -17.33 28.90 13.26
N LEU A 716 -16.42 29.21 12.33
CA LEU A 716 -16.53 30.39 11.49
C LEU A 716 -17.71 30.30 10.51
N PRO A 717 -17.78 29.36 9.55
CA PRO A 717 -18.94 29.23 8.68
C PRO A 717 -20.12 28.51 9.37
N GLY A 718 -19.90 27.71 10.41
CA GLY A 718 -20.95 26.92 11.05
C GLY A 718 -21.76 27.65 12.13
N PHE A 719 -21.24 28.74 12.71
CA PHE A 719 -21.91 29.47 13.79
C PHE A 719 -21.70 30.99 13.76
N LEU A 720 -20.45 31.45 13.68
CA LEU A 720 -20.10 32.87 13.78
C LEU A 720 -20.56 33.66 12.55
N PHE A 721 -20.38 33.13 11.34
CA PHE A 721 -20.78 33.74 10.07
C PHE A 721 -21.28 32.68 9.08
N THR A 722 -22.53 32.26 9.27
CA THR A 722 -23.22 31.27 8.43
C THR A 722 -23.37 31.66 6.96
N GLY A 723 -23.39 32.96 6.62
CA GLY A 723 -23.31 33.40 5.23
C GLY A 723 -22.05 32.98 4.46
N LEU A 724 -20.93 32.67 5.13
CA LEU A 724 -19.74 32.12 4.49
C LEU A 724 -19.92 30.69 3.96
N THR A 725 -20.96 30.00 4.43
CA THR A 725 -21.33 28.65 3.98
C THR A 725 -21.58 28.63 2.48
N THR A 726 -22.43 29.53 1.97
CA THR A 726 -22.75 29.61 0.53
C THR A 726 -22.11 30.80 -0.18
N PHE A 727 -21.53 31.74 0.56
CA PHE A 727 -20.79 32.93 0.10
C PHE A 727 -21.29 33.62 -1.19
N ALA A 728 -22.61 33.79 -1.32
CA ALA A 728 -23.27 34.44 -2.45
C ALA A 728 -23.28 35.98 -2.32
N TRP A 729 -22.12 36.61 -2.14
CA TRP A 729 -21.98 38.03 -1.77
C TRP A 729 -22.67 39.04 -2.73
N ILE A 730 -22.81 38.71 -4.02
CA ILE A 730 -23.51 39.56 -4.99
C ILE A 730 -24.99 39.72 -4.60
N THR A 731 -25.60 38.65 -4.09
CA THR A 731 -26.99 38.70 -3.59
C THR A 731 -27.13 39.57 -2.35
N TRP A 732 -26.05 39.77 -1.58
CA TRP A 732 -26.08 40.63 -0.40
C TRP A 732 -26.05 42.12 -0.77
N ILE A 733 -25.37 42.45 -1.88
CA ILE A 733 -25.34 43.83 -2.42
C ILE A 733 -26.66 44.19 -3.07
N VAL A 734 -27.29 43.23 -3.78
CA VAL A 734 -28.56 43.45 -4.50
C VAL A 734 -29.62 42.45 -4.03
N PRO A 735 -30.10 42.53 -2.79
CA PRO A 735 -30.93 41.49 -2.16
C PRO A 735 -32.32 41.33 -2.78
N ASN A 736 -32.88 42.39 -3.36
CA ASN A 736 -34.27 42.40 -3.84
C ASN A 736 -34.41 42.16 -5.35
N ASN A 737 -33.30 42.11 -6.11
CA ASN A 737 -33.37 41.89 -7.56
C ASN A 737 -33.46 40.38 -7.85
N VAL A 738 -34.66 39.92 -8.19
CA VAL A 738 -34.95 38.49 -8.41
C VAL A 738 -34.06 37.88 -9.48
N THR A 739 -33.87 38.54 -10.62
CA THR A 739 -33.03 38.01 -11.72
C THR A 739 -31.57 37.85 -11.27
N ALA A 740 -31.01 38.86 -10.61
CA ALA A 740 -29.64 38.77 -10.11
C ALA A 740 -29.48 37.67 -9.05
N ASN A 741 -30.50 37.49 -8.19
CA ASN A 741 -30.53 36.45 -7.17
C ASN A 741 -30.69 35.05 -7.76
N GLN A 742 -31.45 34.88 -8.85
CA GLN A 742 -31.53 33.58 -9.52
C GLN A 742 -30.21 33.22 -10.22
N VAL A 743 -29.46 34.21 -10.71
CA VAL A 743 -28.16 33.99 -11.39
C VAL A 743 -27.01 33.73 -10.42
N PHE A 744 -26.89 34.53 -9.37
CA PHE A 744 -25.75 34.49 -8.44
C PHE A 744 -26.10 33.94 -7.05
N GLY A 745 -27.36 33.53 -6.84
CA GLY A 745 -27.80 32.92 -5.59
C GLY A 745 -27.42 31.44 -5.50
N ALA A 746 -27.17 30.99 -4.28
CA ALA A 746 -26.65 29.67 -3.97
C ALA A 746 -27.69 28.75 -3.29
N VAL A 747 -28.79 29.30 -2.77
CA VAL A 747 -29.85 28.56 -2.06
C VAL A 747 -30.94 28.07 -3.03
N SER A 748 -31.43 28.95 -3.88
CA SER A 748 -32.47 28.68 -4.88
C SER A 748 -32.02 28.98 -6.32
N GLY A 749 -30.93 29.73 -6.48
CA GLY A 749 -30.34 30.14 -7.75
C GLY A 749 -29.33 29.14 -8.35
N MET A 750 -28.60 29.62 -9.36
CA MET A 750 -27.64 28.87 -10.18
C MET A 750 -26.19 28.93 -9.70
N ASP A 751 -25.90 29.87 -8.81
CA ASP A 751 -24.57 30.16 -8.30
C ASP A 751 -23.45 30.19 -9.37
N LEU A 752 -23.52 31.14 -10.31
CA LEU A 752 -22.55 31.24 -11.42
C LEU A 752 -21.11 31.54 -10.94
N LEU A 753 -20.94 32.01 -9.70
CA LEU A 753 -19.65 32.21 -9.04
C LEU A 753 -19.58 31.36 -7.78
N PRO A 754 -19.48 30.03 -7.94
CA PRO A 754 -19.65 29.09 -6.84
C PRO A 754 -18.45 29.17 -5.91
N MET A 755 -18.65 29.89 -4.81
CA MET A 755 -17.66 30.08 -3.77
C MET A 755 -18.27 29.61 -2.45
N THR A 756 -17.55 28.74 -1.76
CA THR A 756 -17.91 28.29 -0.42
C THR A 756 -16.65 28.21 0.41
N LEU A 757 -16.77 28.61 1.66
CA LEU A 757 -15.73 28.48 2.68
C LEU A 757 -16.10 27.41 3.72
N ASP A 758 -17.06 26.54 3.41
CA ASP A 758 -17.51 25.46 4.27
C ASP A 758 -17.29 24.11 3.59
N TRP A 759 -16.50 23.25 4.25
CA TRP A 759 -16.24 21.88 3.79
C TRP A 759 -17.53 21.08 3.64
N ASN A 760 -18.54 21.34 4.48
CA ASN A 760 -19.84 20.68 4.42
C ASN A 760 -20.57 20.93 3.09
N GLN A 761 -20.46 22.13 2.51
CA GLN A 761 -21.09 22.42 1.21
C GLN A 761 -20.39 21.72 0.05
N ILE A 762 -19.10 21.41 0.20
CA ILE A 762 -18.31 20.70 -0.79
C ILE A 762 -18.65 19.20 -0.73
N THR A 763 -18.70 18.59 0.46
CA THR A 763 -18.78 17.13 0.61
C THR A 763 -20.17 16.59 0.91
N GLY A 764 -21.11 17.41 1.41
CA GLY A 764 -22.37 16.95 2.00
C GLY A 764 -23.31 16.15 1.09
N TYR A 765 -23.11 16.18 -0.24
CA TYR A 765 -23.97 15.48 -1.21
C TYR A 765 -23.27 14.47 -2.11
N LEU A 766 -22.01 14.73 -2.47
CA LEU A 766 -21.23 13.89 -3.40
C LEU A 766 -20.07 13.15 -2.70
N GLY A 767 -19.90 13.36 -1.39
CA GLY A 767 -18.72 12.91 -0.65
C GLY A 767 -17.48 13.71 -1.02
N SER A 768 -16.33 13.30 -0.51
CA SER A 768 -15.07 14.02 -0.74
C SER A 768 -14.62 13.97 -2.21
N PRO A 769 -14.40 15.13 -2.86
CA PRO A 769 -13.93 15.18 -4.24
C PRO A 769 -12.47 14.72 -4.37
N LEU A 770 -11.71 14.68 -3.27
CA LEU A 770 -10.29 14.26 -3.26
C LEU A 770 -10.14 12.76 -3.58
N LEU A 771 -11.22 11.97 -3.44
CA LEU A 771 -11.22 10.52 -3.67
C LEU A 771 -11.51 10.14 -5.12
N VAL A 772 -12.13 11.04 -5.87
CA VAL A 772 -12.66 10.74 -7.20
C VAL A 772 -11.57 10.93 -8.26
N PRO A 773 -11.36 9.94 -9.16
CA PRO A 773 -10.35 10.08 -10.22
C PRO A 773 -10.69 11.23 -11.18
N THR A 774 -9.65 11.88 -11.71
CA THR A 774 -9.78 13.12 -12.49
C THR A 774 -10.74 12.99 -13.67
N TRP A 775 -10.74 11.86 -14.38
CA TRP A 775 -11.64 11.65 -15.53
C TRP A 775 -13.11 11.64 -15.10
N ALA A 776 -13.44 11.03 -13.96
CA ALA A 776 -14.82 10.96 -13.46
C ALA A 776 -15.27 12.32 -12.93
N LEU A 777 -14.39 13.02 -12.22
CA LEU A 777 -14.57 14.42 -11.82
C LEU A 777 -14.90 15.30 -13.03
N THR A 778 -14.13 15.19 -14.11
CA THR A 778 -14.38 15.98 -15.33
C THR A 778 -15.73 15.64 -15.95
N ASN A 779 -16.13 14.37 -16.02
CA ASN A 779 -17.43 13.98 -16.57
C ASN A 779 -18.60 14.56 -15.74
N VAL A 780 -18.57 14.40 -14.41
CA VAL A 780 -19.60 14.96 -13.53
C VAL A 780 -19.63 16.47 -13.62
N PHE A 781 -18.46 17.13 -13.55
CA PHE A 781 -18.37 18.60 -13.62
C PHE A 781 -18.85 19.17 -14.95
N CYS A 782 -18.45 18.57 -16.09
CA CYS A 782 -18.95 18.96 -17.41
C CYS A 782 -20.45 18.72 -17.54
N GLY A 783 -20.98 17.61 -16.98
CA GLY A 783 -22.40 17.34 -16.90
C GLY A 783 -23.14 18.41 -16.10
N SER A 784 -22.64 18.76 -14.91
CA SER A 784 -23.22 19.81 -14.07
C SER A 784 -23.21 21.17 -14.79
N ILE A 785 -22.12 21.56 -15.45
CA ILE A 785 -22.05 22.81 -16.23
C ILE A 785 -23.12 22.79 -17.33
N PHE A 786 -23.17 21.73 -18.13
CA PHE A 786 -24.10 21.65 -19.25
C PHE A 786 -25.56 21.67 -18.76
N PHE A 787 -25.92 20.84 -17.79
CA PHE A 787 -27.31 20.73 -17.36
C PHE A 787 -27.77 21.88 -16.46
N LEU A 788 -26.91 22.40 -15.58
CA LEU A 788 -27.30 23.45 -14.62
C LEU A 788 -27.05 24.87 -15.13
N TRP A 789 -26.00 25.12 -15.93
CA TRP A 789 -25.67 26.46 -16.43
C TRP A 789 -26.04 26.71 -17.89
N ILE A 790 -26.45 25.68 -18.64
CA ILE A 790 -26.88 25.84 -20.03
C ILE A 790 -28.32 25.37 -20.22
N ALA A 791 -28.63 24.11 -19.92
CA ALA A 791 -29.95 23.54 -20.17
C ALA A 791 -31.02 24.08 -19.23
N SER A 792 -30.79 24.07 -17.91
CA SER A 792 -31.77 24.57 -16.92
C SER A 792 -32.13 26.05 -17.13
N PRO A 793 -31.17 26.96 -17.41
CA PRO A 793 -31.44 28.35 -17.78
C PRO A 793 -32.32 28.50 -19.01
N ALA A 794 -31.95 27.79 -20.08
CA ALA A 794 -32.68 27.84 -21.34
C ALA A 794 -34.13 27.40 -21.15
N LEU A 795 -34.37 26.37 -20.34
CA LEU A 795 -35.71 25.88 -20.02
C LEU A 795 -36.48 26.84 -19.09
N HIS A 796 -35.83 27.34 -18.03
CA HIS A 796 -36.46 28.19 -17.01
C HIS A 796 -36.94 29.51 -17.60
N TRP A 797 -36.07 30.24 -18.30
CA TRP A 797 -36.40 31.55 -18.87
C TRP A 797 -37.22 31.47 -20.16
N SER A 798 -37.25 30.33 -20.84
CA SER A 798 -38.23 30.05 -21.91
C SER A 798 -39.61 29.65 -21.37
N ASN A 799 -39.80 29.67 -20.04
CA ASN A 799 -41.02 29.29 -19.33
C ASN A 799 -41.52 27.86 -19.63
N VAL A 800 -40.59 26.93 -19.91
CA VAL A 800 -40.93 25.52 -20.07
C VAL A 800 -41.45 24.98 -18.73
N TRP A 801 -42.54 24.20 -18.77
CA TRP A 801 -43.27 23.70 -17.59
C TRP A 801 -43.74 24.77 -16.61
N GLN A 802 -43.92 26.02 -17.08
CA GLN A 802 -44.27 27.16 -16.24
C GLN A 802 -43.21 27.47 -15.16
N GLY A 803 -41.94 27.17 -15.45
CA GLY A 803 -40.82 27.33 -14.51
C GLY A 803 -40.69 28.73 -13.88
N MET A 804 -41.04 29.81 -14.60
CA MET A 804 -40.86 31.18 -14.13
C MET A 804 -41.75 31.55 -12.92
N TYR A 805 -42.82 30.80 -12.68
CA TYR A 805 -43.72 30.99 -11.52
C TYR A 805 -43.22 30.30 -10.25
N MET A 806 -42.09 29.62 -10.33
CA MET A 806 -41.44 28.92 -9.24
C MET A 806 -39.99 29.42 -9.08
N PRO A 807 -39.34 29.15 -7.93
CA PRO A 807 -37.91 29.38 -7.80
C PRO A 807 -37.15 28.55 -8.84
N PHE A 808 -35.96 29.02 -9.23
CA PHE A 808 -35.12 28.29 -10.20
C PHE A 808 -34.83 26.85 -9.72
N SER A 809 -34.49 26.71 -8.43
CA SER A 809 -34.31 25.43 -7.74
C SER A 809 -35.10 25.37 -6.44
N SER A 810 -35.81 24.26 -6.19
CA SER A 810 -36.55 24.03 -4.94
C SER A 810 -36.91 22.55 -4.74
N SER A 811 -36.85 22.07 -3.49
CA SER A 811 -37.35 20.75 -3.06
C SER A 811 -38.87 20.69 -2.84
N LYS A 812 -39.56 21.83 -2.87
CA LYS A 812 -41.01 21.92 -2.63
C LYS A 812 -41.79 21.66 -3.91
N THR A 813 -43.00 21.13 -3.75
CA THR A 813 -44.04 21.05 -4.79
C THR A 813 -44.97 22.25 -4.69
N PHE A 814 -45.43 22.78 -5.83
CA PHE A 814 -46.26 23.98 -5.89
C PHE A 814 -47.63 23.70 -6.54
N ASP A 815 -48.63 24.50 -6.16
CA ASP A 815 -49.91 24.58 -6.85
C ASP A 815 -49.92 25.68 -7.93
N ASN A 816 -50.98 25.71 -8.74
CA ASN A 816 -51.28 26.71 -9.77
C ASN A 816 -51.45 28.15 -9.25
N THR A 817 -51.38 28.39 -7.94
CA THR A 817 -51.34 29.74 -7.34
C THR A 817 -49.93 30.15 -6.91
N GLY A 818 -48.94 29.27 -7.08
CA GLY A 818 -47.54 29.51 -6.72
C GLY A 818 -47.26 29.25 -5.24
N LYS A 819 -48.20 28.66 -4.51
CA LYS A 819 -48.04 28.31 -3.09
C LYS A 819 -47.60 26.85 -2.94
N PRO A 820 -47.00 26.47 -1.79
CA PRO A 820 -46.70 25.07 -1.50
C PRO A 820 -47.95 24.19 -1.61
N TYR A 821 -47.84 23.07 -2.32
CA TYR A 821 -48.97 22.20 -2.63
C TYR A 821 -49.55 21.55 -1.37
N ASN A 822 -50.86 21.70 -1.15
CA ASN A 822 -51.52 21.11 0.01
C ASN A 822 -52.06 19.71 -0.28
N THR A 823 -51.27 18.69 0.10
CA THR A 823 -51.60 17.27 -0.09
C THR A 823 -52.89 16.84 0.61
N SER A 824 -53.21 17.41 1.79
CA SER A 824 -54.39 17.02 2.57
C SER A 824 -55.72 17.30 1.85
N ARG A 825 -55.75 18.25 0.91
CA ARG A 825 -56.95 18.60 0.13
C ARG A 825 -57.33 17.54 -0.91
N VAL A 826 -56.38 16.72 -1.33
CA VAL A 826 -56.53 15.77 -2.44
C VAL A 826 -56.32 14.32 -2.00
N MET A 827 -56.24 14.08 -0.69
CA MET A 827 -56.02 12.76 -0.11
C MET A 827 -57.27 12.30 0.65
N ASN A 828 -57.74 11.09 0.35
CA ASN A 828 -58.83 10.43 1.07
C ASN A 828 -58.36 9.92 2.44
N SER A 829 -59.30 9.50 3.29
CA SER A 829 -59.00 8.91 4.60
C SER A 829 -58.24 7.58 4.54
N ASP A 830 -58.24 6.89 3.39
CA ASP A 830 -57.46 5.68 3.11
C ASP A 830 -56.09 5.98 2.47
N TYR A 831 -55.66 7.25 2.48
CA TYR A 831 -54.41 7.73 1.89
C TYR A 831 -54.31 7.56 0.37
N SER A 832 -55.44 7.33 -0.32
CA SER A 832 -55.54 7.32 -1.79
C SER A 832 -55.88 8.72 -2.34
N LEU A 833 -55.68 8.91 -3.64
CA LEU A 833 -56.00 10.19 -4.30
C LEU A 833 -57.52 10.38 -4.46
N ASN A 834 -58.02 11.53 -3.99
CA ASN A 834 -59.35 12.01 -4.32
C ASN A 834 -59.33 12.72 -5.68
N GLN A 835 -59.84 12.04 -6.71
CA GLN A 835 -59.74 12.54 -8.08
C GLN A 835 -60.57 13.81 -8.31
N THR A 836 -61.77 13.90 -7.73
CA THR A 836 -62.63 15.10 -7.87
C THR A 836 -61.96 16.31 -7.24
N ALA A 837 -61.49 16.18 -6.00
CA ALA A 837 -60.81 17.26 -5.29
C ALA A 837 -59.50 17.68 -5.99
N TYR A 838 -58.81 16.75 -6.64
CA TYR A 838 -57.61 17.04 -7.43
C TYR A 838 -57.90 17.92 -8.66
N HIS A 839 -58.98 17.63 -9.40
CA HIS A 839 -59.38 18.44 -10.56
C HIS A 839 -59.96 19.81 -10.16
N GLU A 840 -60.56 19.93 -8.98
CA GLU A 840 -61.05 21.21 -8.45
C GLU A 840 -59.95 22.07 -7.82
N TYR A 841 -58.90 21.45 -7.28
CA TYR A 841 -57.80 22.16 -6.64
C TYR A 841 -56.74 22.62 -7.64
N SER A 842 -55.88 21.71 -8.10
CA SER A 842 -54.67 22.10 -8.83
C SER A 842 -53.82 20.91 -9.31
N PRO A 843 -53.20 20.98 -10.51
CA PRO A 843 -52.09 20.10 -10.85
C PRO A 843 -50.83 20.48 -10.05
N VAL A 844 -49.90 19.53 -9.91
CA VAL A 844 -48.63 19.79 -9.20
C VAL A 844 -47.56 20.33 -10.15
N PHE A 845 -46.88 21.37 -9.69
CA PHE A 845 -45.74 21.97 -10.35
C PHE A 845 -44.45 21.79 -9.56
N LEU A 846 -43.33 21.76 -10.29
CA LEU A 846 -41.98 21.58 -9.78
C LEU A 846 -41.04 22.63 -10.37
N ALA A 847 -40.04 23.04 -9.58
CA ALA A 847 -38.95 23.89 -10.04
C ALA A 847 -38.18 23.25 -11.21
N THR A 848 -37.61 24.07 -12.09
CA THR A 848 -37.01 23.63 -13.35
C THR A 848 -35.87 22.62 -13.14
N THR A 849 -34.99 22.85 -12.17
CA THR A 849 -33.88 21.94 -11.86
C THR A 849 -34.36 20.58 -11.33
N SER A 850 -35.46 20.56 -10.57
CA SER A 850 -36.07 19.35 -10.02
C SER A 850 -36.65 18.47 -11.14
N VAL A 851 -37.36 19.08 -12.10
CA VAL A 851 -37.89 18.37 -13.28
C VAL A 851 -36.75 17.79 -14.12
N LEU A 852 -35.73 18.59 -14.42
CA LEU A 852 -34.59 18.14 -15.22
C LEU A 852 -33.83 17.02 -14.51
N SER A 853 -33.65 17.09 -13.20
CA SER A 853 -32.96 16.05 -12.42
C SER A 853 -33.69 14.71 -12.44
N TYR A 854 -35.03 14.70 -12.50
CA TYR A 854 -35.78 13.47 -12.72
C TYR A 854 -35.58 12.90 -14.12
N GLY A 855 -35.60 13.75 -15.16
CA GLY A 855 -35.28 13.34 -16.52
C GLY A 855 -33.87 12.74 -16.62
N LEU A 856 -32.87 13.41 -16.05
CA LEU A 856 -31.50 12.93 -15.98
C LEU A 856 -31.36 11.62 -15.18
N GLY A 857 -32.15 11.44 -14.12
CA GLY A 857 -32.26 10.16 -13.42
C GLY A 857 -32.70 9.02 -14.34
N PHE A 858 -33.69 9.24 -15.22
CA PHE A 858 -34.09 8.25 -16.23
C PHE A 858 -32.97 7.95 -17.22
N ALA A 859 -32.31 8.98 -17.73
CA ALA A 859 -31.17 8.81 -18.63
C ALA A 859 -30.02 8.06 -17.97
N ALA A 860 -29.70 8.36 -16.72
CA ALA A 860 -28.60 7.75 -16.00
C ALA A 860 -28.84 6.26 -15.74
N VAL A 861 -30.07 5.86 -15.37
CA VAL A 861 -30.43 4.44 -15.18
C VAL A 861 -30.39 3.66 -16.51
N ALA A 862 -30.95 4.20 -17.59
CA ALA A 862 -30.87 3.55 -18.90
C ALA A 862 -29.42 3.46 -19.40
N SER A 863 -28.67 4.55 -19.22
CA SER A 863 -27.28 4.68 -19.64
C SER A 863 -26.38 3.70 -18.91
N ILE A 864 -26.51 3.54 -17.58
CA ILE A 864 -25.64 2.61 -16.84
C ILE A 864 -25.87 1.16 -17.26
N ILE A 865 -27.12 0.74 -17.48
CA ILE A 865 -27.43 -0.63 -17.92
C ILE A 865 -26.78 -0.90 -19.28
N VAL A 866 -26.98 0.00 -20.25
CA VAL A 866 -26.43 -0.16 -21.60
C VAL A 866 -24.91 -0.03 -21.60
N HIS A 867 -24.35 0.94 -20.86
CA HIS A 867 -22.92 1.13 -20.73
C HIS A 867 -22.24 -0.11 -20.13
N THR A 868 -22.77 -0.64 -19.03
CA THR A 868 -22.27 -1.87 -18.41
C THR A 868 -22.38 -3.07 -19.35
N ALA A 869 -23.50 -3.22 -20.08
CA ALA A 869 -23.66 -4.29 -21.06
C ALA A 869 -22.70 -4.18 -22.26
N LEU A 870 -22.30 -2.97 -22.66
CA LEU A 870 -21.39 -2.77 -23.78
C LEU A 870 -19.93 -2.87 -23.36
N TYR A 871 -19.52 -2.18 -22.30
CA TYR A 871 -18.12 -2.04 -21.90
C TYR A 871 -17.65 -3.17 -20.97
N HIS A 872 -18.51 -3.71 -20.11
CA HIS A 872 -18.14 -4.67 -19.06
C HIS A 872 -18.68 -6.10 -19.26
N ARG A 873 -19.12 -6.45 -20.47
CA ARG A 873 -19.73 -7.77 -20.76
C ARG A 873 -18.80 -8.96 -20.52
N ARG A 874 -17.49 -8.79 -20.72
CA ARG A 874 -16.53 -9.88 -20.56
C ARG A 874 -16.34 -10.18 -19.07
N GLU A 875 -16.15 -9.13 -18.28
CA GLU A 875 -16.00 -9.14 -16.83
C GLU A 875 -17.23 -9.76 -16.16
N ILE A 876 -18.44 -9.41 -16.60
CA ILE A 876 -19.68 -10.01 -16.11
C ILE A 876 -19.75 -11.51 -16.45
N TRP A 877 -19.40 -11.88 -17.68
CA TRP A 877 -19.40 -13.29 -18.10
C TRP A 877 -18.41 -14.13 -17.29
N TYR A 878 -17.22 -13.59 -17.03
CA TYR A 878 -16.21 -14.25 -16.21
C TYR A 878 -16.64 -14.37 -14.74
N GLY A 879 -17.17 -13.30 -14.14
CA GLY A 879 -17.70 -13.36 -12.78
C GLY A 879 -18.83 -14.41 -12.64
N LEU A 880 -19.68 -14.54 -13.66
CA LEU A 880 -20.74 -15.55 -13.67
C LEU A 880 -20.16 -16.98 -13.73
N LEU A 881 -19.22 -17.24 -14.64
CA LEU A 881 -18.54 -18.54 -14.74
C LEU A 881 -17.78 -18.90 -13.46
N ALA A 882 -17.14 -17.91 -12.83
CA ALA A 882 -16.43 -18.08 -11.56
C ALA A 882 -17.38 -18.40 -10.40
N SER A 883 -18.59 -17.82 -10.38
CA SER A 883 -19.59 -18.07 -9.34
C SER A 883 -20.14 -19.51 -9.36
N ILE A 884 -20.06 -20.20 -10.51
CA ILE A 884 -20.53 -21.59 -10.73
C ILE A 884 -19.35 -22.59 -10.68
N GLY A 885 -18.12 -22.12 -10.39
CA GLY A 885 -16.94 -22.99 -10.26
C GLY A 885 -16.38 -23.51 -11.59
N LYS A 886 -16.67 -22.85 -12.72
CA LYS A 886 -16.30 -23.29 -14.08
C LYS A 886 -15.25 -22.40 -14.78
N SER A 887 -14.64 -21.43 -14.10
CA SER A 887 -13.68 -20.51 -14.75
C SER A 887 -12.28 -21.13 -14.88
N SER A 888 -11.78 -21.22 -16.11
CA SER A 888 -10.44 -21.68 -16.50
C SER A 888 -9.56 -20.60 -17.16
N VAL A 889 -9.94 -19.33 -17.05
CA VAL A 889 -9.16 -18.19 -17.58
C VAL A 889 -8.91 -17.22 -16.44
N GLU A 890 -7.71 -17.27 -15.88
CA GLU A 890 -7.25 -16.40 -14.80
C GLU A 890 -7.10 -14.96 -15.31
N GLU A 891 -8.08 -14.10 -15.01
CA GLU A 891 -7.72 -12.71 -14.73
C GLU A 891 -6.74 -12.77 -13.54
N ARG A 892 -5.50 -12.25 -13.73
CA ARG A 892 -4.43 -12.38 -12.73
C ARG A 892 -4.95 -11.84 -11.38
N PRO A 893 -5.06 -12.69 -10.33
CA PRO A 893 -5.58 -12.24 -9.05
C PRO A 893 -4.64 -11.18 -8.47
N ASP A 894 -5.19 -10.06 -7.99
CA ASP A 894 -4.40 -9.03 -7.34
C ASP A 894 -3.69 -9.58 -6.10
N ILE A 895 -2.69 -8.85 -5.60
CA ILE A 895 -1.91 -9.30 -4.43
C ILE A 895 -2.78 -9.52 -3.20
N HIS A 896 -3.83 -8.72 -3.01
CA HIS A 896 -4.76 -8.86 -1.88
C HIS A 896 -5.62 -10.12 -2.02
N ALA A 897 -6.09 -10.43 -3.22
CA ALA A 897 -6.85 -11.62 -3.53
C ALA A 897 -6.00 -12.88 -3.34
N ARG A 898 -4.70 -12.82 -3.69
CA ARG A 898 -3.76 -13.93 -3.43
C ARG A 898 -3.56 -14.18 -1.93
N LEU A 899 -3.35 -13.14 -1.13
CA LEU A 899 -3.21 -13.28 0.34
C LEU A 899 -4.51 -13.80 0.97
N MET A 900 -5.64 -13.26 0.53
CA MET A 900 -6.96 -13.63 1.02
C MET A 900 -7.36 -15.08 0.69
N LYS A 901 -6.62 -15.80 -0.19
CA LYS A 901 -6.85 -17.23 -0.47
C LYS A 901 -6.65 -18.12 0.76
N LYS A 902 -5.83 -17.69 1.74
CA LYS A 902 -5.59 -18.45 2.98
C LYS A 902 -6.85 -18.57 3.84
N TYR A 903 -7.72 -17.57 3.80
CA TYR A 903 -8.91 -17.52 4.63
C TYR A 903 -10.09 -18.30 4.06
N LYS A 904 -10.80 -19.00 4.94
CA LYS A 904 -12.05 -19.68 4.57
C LYS A 904 -13.09 -18.64 4.17
N GLN A 905 -13.54 -18.73 2.93
CA GLN A 905 -14.65 -17.94 2.41
C GLN A 905 -15.95 -18.23 3.17
N VAL A 906 -16.86 -17.26 3.14
CA VAL A 906 -18.21 -17.42 3.68
C VAL A 906 -19.01 -18.30 2.71
N PRO A 907 -19.59 -19.42 3.17
CA PRO A 907 -20.43 -20.24 2.30
C PRO A 907 -21.62 -19.43 1.78
N LEU A 908 -21.96 -19.57 0.49
CA LEU A 908 -23.09 -18.87 -0.13
C LEU A 908 -24.42 -19.10 0.60
N TRP A 909 -24.60 -20.26 1.23
CA TRP A 909 -25.80 -20.57 2.00
C TRP A 909 -25.96 -19.70 3.26
N TRP A 910 -24.88 -19.12 3.82
CA TRP A 910 -24.99 -18.16 4.94
C TRP A 910 -25.73 -16.91 4.48
N TYR A 911 -25.30 -16.35 3.34
CA TYR A 911 -25.97 -15.22 2.70
C TYR A 911 -27.38 -15.57 2.22
N GLY A 912 -27.61 -16.79 1.74
CA GLY A 912 -28.94 -17.29 1.39
C GLY A 912 -29.87 -17.38 2.61
N CYS A 913 -29.40 -17.90 3.74
CA CYS A 913 -30.18 -18.00 4.97
C CYS A 913 -30.50 -16.62 5.55
N THR A 914 -29.55 -15.68 5.57
CA THR A 914 -29.81 -14.31 6.04
C THR A 914 -30.79 -13.60 5.11
N PHE A 915 -30.65 -13.76 3.80
CA PHE A 915 -31.62 -13.23 2.84
C PHE A 915 -33.02 -13.78 3.09
N LEU A 916 -33.19 -15.10 3.24
CA LEU A 916 -34.49 -15.71 3.49
C LEU A 916 -35.10 -15.27 4.82
N ALA A 917 -34.29 -15.13 5.88
CA ALA A 917 -34.73 -14.63 7.17
C ALA A 917 -35.25 -13.18 7.07
N ILE A 918 -34.46 -12.27 6.46
CA ILE A 918 -34.87 -10.87 6.29
C ILE A 918 -36.02 -10.72 5.30
N PHE A 919 -36.07 -11.54 4.26
CA PHE A 919 -37.21 -11.59 3.33
C PHE A 919 -38.49 -11.99 4.07
N SER A 920 -38.44 -13.01 4.93
CA SER A 920 -39.58 -13.44 5.74
C SER A 920 -40.04 -12.35 6.71
N ILE A 921 -39.09 -11.65 7.36
CA ILE A 921 -39.39 -10.48 8.21
C ILE A 921 -40.01 -9.34 7.40
N SER A 922 -39.51 -9.10 6.18
CA SER A 922 -40.05 -8.08 5.28
C SER A 922 -41.48 -8.41 4.87
N VAL A 923 -41.78 -9.67 4.52
CA VAL A 923 -43.15 -10.11 4.20
C VAL A 923 -44.06 -9.97 5.43
N ALA A 924 -43.59 -10.40 6.62
CA ALA A 924 -44.34 -10.25 7.85
C ALA A 924 -44.66 -8.77 8.15
N PHE A 925 -43.69 -7.87 7.95
CA PHE A 925 -43.89 -6.43 8.09
C PHE A 925 -45.01 -5.89 7.19
N LEU A 926 -45.08 -6.33 5.92
CA LEU A 926 -46.10 -5.88 4.98
C LEU A 926 -47.52 -6.23 5.44
N TYR A 927 -47.71 -7.43 6.02
CA TYR A 927 -49.02 -7.93 6.46
C TYR A 927 -49.43 -7.47 7.86
N VAL A 928 -48.48 -7.38 8.81
CA VAL A 928 -48.79 -7.00 10.20
C VAL A 928 -49.22 -5.54 10.29
N TYR A 929 -48.66 -4.65 9.48
CA TYR A 929 -48.93 -3.21 9.54
C TYR A 929 -49.74 -2.67 8.36
N ASP A 930 -50.35 -3.55 7.55
CA ASP A 930 -51.18 -3.21 6.39
C ASP A 930 -50.61 -2.07 5.53
N THR A 931 -49.37 -2.26 5.06
CA THR A 931 -48.65 -1.25 4.27
C THR A 931 -49.25 -1.00 2.88
N GLY A 932 -50.32 -1.70 2.51
CA GLY A 932 -50.95 -1.65 1.18
C GLY A 932 -50.15 -2.30 0.04
N LEU A 933 -48.83 -2.55 0.23
CA LEU A 933 -47.98 -3.20 -0.76
C LEU A 933 -48.17 -4.73 -0.70
N PRO A 934 -48.57 -5.39 -1.79
CA PRO A 934 -48.72 -6.84 -1.81
C PRO A 934 -47.36 -7.54 -1.79
N TRP A 935 -47.31 -8.79 -1.31
CA TRP A 935 -46.07 -9.57 -1.17
C TRP A 935 -45.25 -9.68 -2.48
N TYR A 936 -45.91 -9.78 -3.64
CA TYR A 936 -45.23 -9.83 -4.94
C TYR A 936 -44.57 -8.48 -5.30
N GLY A 937 -45.03 -7.37 -4.71
CA GLY A 937 -44.42 -6.07 -4.85
C GLY A 937 -43.02 -6.01 -4.23
N LEU A 938 -42.81 -6.72 -3.12
CA LEU A 938 -41.47 -6.88 -2.53
C LEU A 938 -40.54 -7.65 -3.47
N ILE A 939 -41.03 -8.72 -4.11
CA ILE A 939 -40.24 -9.50 -5.08
C ILE A 939 -39.84 -8.61 -6.26
N LEU A 940 -40.75 -7.78 -6.76
CA LEU A 940 -40.45 -6.85 -7.83
C LEU A 940 -39.42 -5.79 -7.40
N ALA A 941 -39.49 -5.29 -6.17
CA ALA A 941 -38.50 -4.36 -5.62
C ALA A 941 -37.11 -5.01 -5.55
N ILE A 942 -37.04 -6.26 -5.09
CA ILE A 942 -35.80 -7.05 -5.05
C ILE A 942 -35.28 -7.30 -6.47
N ALA A 943 -36.13 -7.64 -7.43
CA ALA A 943 -35.72 -7.85 -8.82
C ALA A 943 -35.12 -6.58 -9.44
N LEU A 944 -35.78 -5.43 -9.25
CA LEU A 944 -35.28 -4.14 -9.71
C LEU A 944 -33.94 -3.79 -9.04
N HIS A 945 -33.83 -4.05 -7.73
CA HIS A 945 -32.59 -3.88 -6.97
C HIS A 945 -31.45 -4.76 -7.50
N VAL A 946 -31.66 -6.06 -7.70
CA VAL A 946 -30.63 -6.99 -8.20
C VAL A 946 -30.11 -6.58 -9.57
N ILE A 947 -31.01 -6.15 -10.47
CA ILE A 947 -30.65 -5.67 -11.82
C ILE A 947 -29.75 -4.43 -11.75
N LEU A 948 -30.02 -3.50 -10.83
CA LEU A 948 -29.32 -2.23 -10.73
C LEU A 948 -28.09 -2.27 -9.82
N LEU A 949 -28.00 -3.24 -8.90
CA LEU A 949 -26.93 -3.30 -7.90
C LEU A 949 -25.56 -3.58 -8.55
N LEU A 950 -25.48 -4.49 -9.53
CA LEU A 950 -24.22 -4.79 -10.20
C LEU A 950 -23.71 -3.62 -11.06
N PRO A 951 -24.50 -3.02 -11.98
CA PRO A 951 -24.05 -1.85 -12.76
C PRO A 951 -23.66 -0.65 -11.89
N THR A 952 -24.45 -0.34 -10.85
CA THR A 952 -24.11 0.77 -9.95
C THR A 952 -22.91 0.46 -9.06
N GLY A 953 -22.73 -0.81 -8.68
CA GLY A 953 -21.55 -1.29 -7.98
C GLY A 953 -20.27 -1.16 -8.80
N ILE A 954 -20.31 -1.51 -10.10
CA ILE A 954 -19.16 -1.30 -11.01
C ILE A 954 -18.83 0.21 -11.08
N MET A 955 -19.83 1.06 -11.28
CA MET A 955 -19.60 2.52 -11.33
C MET A 955 -18.95 3.04 -10.05
N MET A 956 -19.48 2.67 -8.88
CA MET A 956 -18.93 3.11 -7.60
C MET A 956 -17.54 2.53 -7.33
N ALA A 957 -17.27 1.28 -7.72
CA ALA A 957 -15.97 0.64 -7.56
C ALA A 957 -14.86 1.29 -8.40
N TYR A 958 -15.17 1.80 -9.59
CA TYR A 958 -14.17 2.43 -10.47
C TYR A 958 -14.01 3.93 -10.22
N CYS A 959 -15.11 4.65 -10.00
CA CYS A 959 -15.08 6.11 -9.98
C CYS A 959 -15.69 6.76 -8.74
N ASN A 960 -16.22 5.97 -7.79
CA ASN A 960 -16.80 6.45 -6.54
C ASN A 960 -17.98 7.44 -6.72
N ILE A 961 -18.68 7.40 -7.87
CA ILE A 961 -19.91 8.16 -8.10
C ILE A 961 -21.12 7.26 -7.80
N LYS A 962 -22.02 7.75 -6.95
CA LYS A 962 -23.27 7.05 -6.58
C LYS A 962 -24.37 7.34 -7.60
N LEU A 963 -25.17 6.33 -7.95
CA LEU A 963 -26.37 6.50 -8.77
C LEU A 963 -27.62 6.26 -7.91
N SER A 964 -28.57 7.20 -7.93
CA SER A 964 -29.83 7.06 -7.19
C SER A 964 -30.83 6.16 -7.92
N THR A 965 -31.35 5.14 -7.25
CA THR A 965 -32.44 4.28 -7.76
C THR A 965 -33.83 4.80 -7.36
N ALA A 966 -33.90 5.97 -6.72
CA ALA A 966 -35.13 6.53 -6.15
C ALA A 966 -36.18 6.85 -7.21
N VAL A 967 -35.74 7.42 -8.34
CA VAL A 967 -36.65 7.91 -9.39
C VAL A 967 -37.26 6.75 -10.18
N ILE A 968 -36.44 5.77 -10.57
CA ILE A 968 -36.93 4.60 -11.33
C ILE A 968 -37.86 3.72 -10.50
N SER A 969 -37.55 3.50 -9.22
CA SER A 969 -38.41 2.71 -8.34
C SER A 969 -39.77 3.40 -8.10
N ALA A 970 -39.76 4.71 -7.90
CA ALA A 970 -40.97 5.51 -7.76
C ALA A 970 -41.82 5.54 -9.06
N LEU A 971 -41.17 5.62 -10.23
CA LEU A 971 -41.83 5.55 -11.53
C LEU A 971 -42.53 4.19 -11.73
N VAL A 972 -41.81 3.09 -11.55
CA VAL A 972 -42.34 1.73 -11.74
C VAL A 972 -43.51 1.47 -10.80
N ALA A 973 -43.34 1.77 -9.50
CA ALA A 973 -44.41 1.56 -8.52
C ALA A 973 -45.65 2.39 -8.81
N GLY A 974 -45.48 3.65 -9.25
CA GLY A 974 -46.60 4.55 -9.51
C GLY A 974 -47.39 4.20 -10.78
N TYR A 975 -46.81 3.47 -11.73
CA TYR A 975 -47.56 2.89 -12.86
C TYR A 975 -48.31 1.61 -12.48
N ILE A 976 -47.75 0.79 -11.57
CA ILE A 976 -48.37 -0.47 -11.12
C ILE A 976 -49.51 -0.21 -10.13
N TRP A 977 -49.31 0.70 -9.16
CA TRP A 977 -50.31 1.07 -8.15
C TRP A 977 -50.65 2.57 -8.25
N PRO A 978 -51.38 2.99 -9.30
CA PRO A 978 -51.68 4.40 -9.51
C PRO A 978 -52.58 4.94 -8.39
N GLY A 979 -52.22 6.11 -7.84
CA GLY A 979 -53.02 6.78 -6.80
C GLY A 979 -52.86 6.21 -5.38
N LYS A 980 -52.02 5.18 -5.20
CA LYS A 980 -51.76 4.55 -3.90
C LYS A 980 -50.40 5.00 -3.36
N MET A 981 -50.42 6.04 -2.52
CA MET A 981 -49.19 6.66 -2.00
C MET A 981 -48.33 5.70 -1.18
N MET A 982 -48.94 4.96 -0.25
CA MET A 982 -48.20 4.06 0.65
C MET A 982 -47.47 2.96 -0.12
N ASN A 983 -48.14 2.31 -1.08
CA ASN A 983 -47.55 1.30 -1.96
C ASN A 983 -46.30 1.82 -2.67
N ASN A 984 -46.38 3.03 -3.23
CA ASN A 984 -45.27 3.63 -3.95
C ASN A 984 -44.06 3.88 -3.04
N VAL A 985 -44.29 4.52 -1.90
CA VAL A 985 -43.21 4.89 -0.97
C VAL A 985 -42.54 3.64 -0.39
N VAL A 986 -43.32 2.66 0.05
CA VAL A 986 -42.78 1.41 0.61
C VAL A 986 -41.95 0.66 -0.43
N PHE A 987 -42.47 0.49 -1.66
CA PHE A 987 -41.71 -0.13 -2.77
C PHE A 987 -40.42 0.62 -3.09
N LYS A 988 -40.51 1.95 -3.17
CA LYS A 988 -39.36 2.83 -3.44
C LYS A 988 -38.27 2.64 -2.39
N ILE A 989 -38.63 2.59 -1.11
CA ILE A 989 -37.67 2.46 -0.02
C ILE A 989 -37.03 1.07 0.02
N PHE A 990 -37.80 0.01 -0.19
CA PHE A 990 -37.24 -1.35 -0.34
C PHE A 990 -36.28 -1.48 -1.54
N THR A 991 -36.43 -0.66 -2.57
CA THR A 991 -35.46 -0.64 -3.69
C THR A 991 -34.25 0.24 -3.37
N LEU A 992 -34.50 1.47 -2.91
CA LEU A 992 -33.48 2.51 -2.72
C LEU A 992 -32.56 2.22 -1.55
N VAL A 993 -33.12 1.93 -0.38
CA VAL A 993 -32.34 1.70 0.84
C VAL A 993 -31.53 0.44 0.72
N SER A 994 -32.13 -0.63 0.22
CA SER A 994 -31.43 -1.88 -0.02
C SER A 994 -30.32 -1.72 -1.06
N SER A 995 -30.50 -0.90 -2.10
CA SER A 995 -29.43 -0.58 -3.06
C SER A 995 -28.23 0.12 -2.42
N ALA A 996 -28.47 1.21 -1.69
CA ALA A 996 -27.41 1.96 -1.04
C ALA A 996 -26.69 1.16 0.04
N GLN A 997 -27.44 0.44 0.90
CA GLN A 997 -26.88 -0.44 1.92
C GLN A 997 -26.12 -1.62 1.30
N GLY A 998 -26.61 -2.16 0.18
CA GLY A 998 -25.95 -3.23 -0.56
C GLY A 998 -24.57 -2.82 -1.03
N LEU A 999 -24.45 -1.63 -1.62
CA LEU A 999 -23.16 -1.04 -2.01
C LEU A 999 -22.27 -0.77 -0.79
N GLY A 1000 -22.84 -0.33 0.34
CA GLY A 1000 -22.13 -0.17 1.61
C GLY A 1000 -21.57 -1.49 2.14
N TYR A 1001 -22.33 -2.59 2.08
CA TYR A 1001 -21.87 -3.91 2.48
C TYR A 1001 -20.71 -4.39 1.59
N ILE A 1002 -20.79 -4.17 0.28
CA ILE A 1002 -19.75 -4.59 -0.67
C ILE A 1002 -18.49 -3.73 -0.48
N SER A 1003 -18.64 -2.41 -0.25
CA SER A 1003 -17.48 -1.53 -0.02
C SER A 1003 -16.71 -1.93 1.23
N VAL A 1004 -17.38 -2.23 2.35
CA VAL A 1004 -16.69 -2.69 3.57
C VAL A 1004 -16.13 -4.11 3.43
N MET A 1005 -16.69 -4.95 2.56
CA MET A 1005 -16.04 -6.22 2.17
C MET A 1005 -14.74 -5.96 1.42
N LYS A 1006 -14.67 -4.93 0.55
CA LYS A 1006 -13.42 -4.51 -0.09
C LYS A 1006 -12.45 -3.89 0.93
N LEU A 1007 -12.92 -3.10 1.90
CA LEU A 1007 -12.09 -2.63 3.02
C LEU A 1007 -11.47 -3.81 3.78
N ALA A 1008 -12.28 -4.81 4.14
CA ALA A 1008 -11.81 -6.02 4.78
C ALA A 1008 -10.81 -6.80 3.91
N HIS A 1009 -11.03 -6.85 2.60
CA HIS A 1009 -10.12 -7.46 1.63
C HIS A 1009 -8.76 -6.74 1.60
N TYR A 1010 -8.75 -5.41 1.59
CA TYR A 1010 -7.54 -4.60 1.67
C TYR A 1010 -6.82 -4.70 3.01
N MET A 1011 -7.54 -4.90 4.10
CA MET A 1011 -6.99 -4.98 5.46
C MET A 1011 -6.75 -6.43 5.93
N LYS A 1012 -7.00 -7.39 5.05
CA LYS A 1012 -6.83 -8.83 5.23
C LYS A 1012 -7.55 -9.36 6.47
N ILE A 1013 -8.81 -8.94 6.61
CA ILE A 1013 -9.71 -9.44 7.64
C ILE A 1013 -10.42 -10.69 7.11
N PRO A 1014 -10.39 -11.83 7.84
CA PRO A 1014 -11.00 -13.07 7.38
C PRO A 1014 -12.48 -12.85 6.99
N PRO A 1015 -12.96 -13.33 5.82
CA PRO A 1015 -14.31 -13.04 5.33
C PRO A 1015 -15.44 -13.42 6.30
N ARG A 1016 -15.27 -14.52 7.06
CA ARG A 1016 -16.24 -14.94 8.09
C ARG A 1016 -16.30 -13.99 9.28
N VAL A 1017 -15.18 -13.37 9.64
CA VAL A 1017 -15.13 -12.33 10.69
C VAL A 1017 -15.78 -11.06 10.16
N THR A 1018 -15.49 -10.69 8.90
CA THR A 1018 -16.16 -9.58 8.23
C THR A 1018 -17.68 -9.76 8.22
N PHE A 1019 -18.18 -10.95 7.86
CA PHE A 1019 -19.61 -11.26 7.91
C PHE A 1019 -20.21 -11.06 9.31
N ALA A 1020 -19.54 -11.56 10.35
CA ALA A 1020 -19.99 -11.39 11.73
C ALA A 1020 -19.96 -9.92 12.19
N ALA A 1021 -18.92 -9.17 11.82
CA ALA A 1021 -18.79 -7.75 12.08
C ALA A 1021 -19.90 -6.95 11.38
N GLN A 1022 -20.21 -7.27 10.11
CA GLN A 1022 -21.30 -6.65 9.38
C GLN A 1022 -22.66 -6.94 10.03
N CYS A 1023 -22.94 -8.19 10.40
CA CYS A 1023 -24.17 -8.55 11.13
C CYS A 1023 -24.31 -7.78 12.44
N THR A 1024 -23.23 -7.71 13.22
CA THR A 1024 -23.20 -6.99 14.50
C THR A 1024 -23.43 -5.49 14.30
N GLY A 1025 -22.73 -4.89 13.33
CA GLY A 1025 -22.88 -3.49 12.95
C GLY A 1025 -24.32 -3.15 12.56
N ILE A 1026 -24.97 -3.99 11.75
CA ILE A 1026 -26.37 -3.80 11.35
C ILE A 1026 -27.30 -3.84 12.57
N ILE A 1027 -27.16 -4.82 13.46
CA ILE A 1027 -28.03 -4.96 14.64
C ILE A 1027 -27.90 -3.74 15.56
N VAL A 1028 -26.66 -3.35 15.88
CA VAL A 1028 -26.39 -2.19 16.75
C VAL A 1028 -26.86 -0.89 16.11
N SER A 1029 -26.57 -0.71 14.82
CA SER A 1029 -26.98 0.45 14.03
C SER A 1029 -28.50 0.62 14.02
N TRP A 1030 -29.22 -0.45 13.68
CA TRP A 1030 -30.67 -0.47 13.61
C TRP A 1030 -31.33 -0.09 14.95
N LEU A 1031 -30.87 -0.68 16.05
CA LEU A 1031 -31.39 -0.40 17.38
C LEU A 1031 -31.10 1.05 17.79
N THR A 1032 -29.86 1.50 17.60
CA THR A 1032 -29.41 2.83 18.03
C THR A 1032 -30.11 3.94 17.24
N GLN A 1033 -30.17 3.82 15.91
CA GLN A 1033 -30.83 4.81 15.07
C GLN A 1033 -32.32 4.92 15.38
N THR A 1034 -33.00 3.78 15.58
CA THR A 1034 -34.42 3.80 15.98
C THR A 1034 -34.58 4.44 17.36
N ALA A 1035 -33.75 4.07 18.34
CA ALA A 1035 -33.84 4.58 19.70
C ALA A 1035 -33.63 6.09 19.78
N VAL A 1036 -32.59 6.61 19.13
CA VAL A 1036 -32.30 8.06 19.10
C VAL A 1036 -33.41 8.82 18.39
N ASN A 1037 -33.93 8.29 17.28
CA ASN A 1037 -35.01 8.95 16.56
C ASN A 1037 -36.34 8.95 17.35
N VAL A 1038 -36.69 7.84 18.02
CA VAL A 1038 -37.85 7.77 18.93
C VAL A 1038 -37.70 8.74 20.10
N TRP A 1039 -36.51 8.81 20.69
CA TRP A 1039 -36.20 9.77 21.76
C TRP A 1039 -36.37 11.21 21.28
N ALA A 1040 -35.81 11.56 20.11
CA ALA A 1040 -35.88 12.91 19.58
C ALA A 1040 -37.33 13.34 19.32
N MET A 1041 -38.16 12.48 18.72
CA MET A 1041 -39.57 12.81 18.47
C MET A 1041 -40.43 12.92 19.74
N GLY A 1042 -40.03 12.25 20.82
CA GLY A 1042 -40.75 12.26 22.10
C GLY A 1042 -40.34 13.38 23.07
N ASN A 1043 -39.12 13.91 22.94
CA ASN A 1043 -38.54 14.86 23.89
C ASN A 1043 -38.30 16.26 23.32
N VAL A 1044 -38.30 16.44 21.99
CA VAL A 1044 -38.13 17.76 21.37
C VAL A 1044 -39.50 18.39 21.10
N GLU A 1045 -39.80 19.46 21.82
CA GLU A 1045 -41.05 20.21 21.64
C GLU A 1045 -41.11 20.87 20.27
N GLY A 1046 -42.23 20.69 19.57
CA GLY A 1046 -42.45 21.29 18.25
C GLY A 1046 -41.54 20.75 17.14
N ILE A 1047 -40.94 19.56 17.29
CA ILE A 1047 -40.04 18.97 16.28
C ILE A 1047 -40.65 18.99 14.86
N CYS A 1048 -39.83 19.31 13.87
CA CYS A 1048 -40.20 19.48 12.45
C CYS A 1048 -41.17 20.65 12.17
N THR A 1049 -41.33 21.59 13.11
CA THR A 1049 -42.07 22.85 12.89
C THR A 1049 -41.14 24.05 12.87
N PRO A 1050 -41.53 25.19 12.25
CA PRO A 1050 -40.72 26.41 12.28
C PRO A 1050 -40.46 26.98 13.69
N GLY A 1051 -41.27 26.58 14.68
CA GLY A 1051 -41.10 26.96 16.09
C GLY A 1051 -40.42 25.89 16.96
N ALA A 1052 -39.81 24.87 16.35
CA ALA A 1052 -39.13 23.81 17.08
C ALA A 1052 -37.99 24.37 17.95
N SER A 1053 -37.87 23.89 19.19
CA SER A 1053 -36.71 24.19 20.03
C SER A 1053 -35.43 23.81 19.28
N ASN A 1054 -34.42 24.68 19.27
CA ASN A 1054 -33.10 24.43 18.65
C ASN A 1054 -33.13 24.15 17.13
N ASN A 1055 -34.13 24.68 16.40
CA ASN A 1055 -34.20 24.63 14.92
C ASN A 1055 -34.21 23.21 14.32
N PHE A 1056 -34.84 22.23 14.99
CA PHE A 1056 -35.08 20.90 14.41
C PHE A 1056 -36.17 20.93 13.32
N LEU A 1057 -35.83 21.43 12.13
CA LEU A 1057 -36.75 21.71 11.02
C LEU A 1057 -37.05 20.50 10.10
N CYS A 1058 -36.32 19.39 10.24
CA CYS A 1058 -36.50 18.14 9.47
C CYS A 1058 -36.60 18.31 7.93
N PRO A 1059 -35.64 19.00 7.28
CA PRO A 1059 -35.75 19.35 5.85
C PRO A 1059 -35.78 18.14 4.91
N LEU A 1060 -35.08 17.05 5.24
CA LEU A 1060 -35.08 15.81 4.46
C LEU A 1060 -36.45 15.13 4.49
N ALA A 1061 -37.06 14.99 5.68
CA ALA A 1061 -38.40 14.46 5.84
C ALA A 1061 -39.44 15.29 5.05
N ALA A 1062 -39.32 16.62 5.05
CA ALA A 1062 -40.17 17.50 4.25
C ALA A 1062 -40.04 17.20 2.73
N GLY A 1063 -38.81 17.00 2.25
CA GLY A 1063 -38.54 16.59 0.86
C GLY A 1063 -39.11 15.20 0.53
N TYR A 1064 -39.11 14.26 1.48
CA TYR A 1064 -39.73 12.94 1.30
C TYR A 1064 -41.25 13.02 1.23
N ALA A 1065 -41.88 13.88 2.02
CA ALA A 1065 -43.33 14.14 1.93
C ALA A 1065 -43.70 14.68 0.55
N ALA A 1066 -42.96 15.68 0.03
CA ALA A 1066 -43.19 16.22 -1.31
C ALA A 1066 -43.00 15.15 -2.42
N ASN A 1067 -41.96 14.33 -2.31
CA ASN A 1067 -41.73 13.22 -3.24
C ASN A 1067 -42.84 12.15 -3.18
N ALA A 1068 -43.36 11.84 -1.98
CA ALA A 1068 -44.45 10.89 -1.80
C ALA A 1068 -45.76 11.38 -2.44
N THR A 1069 -46.05 12.68 -2.32
CA THR A 1069 -47.21 13.30 -3.00
C THR A 1069 -47.06 13.23 -4.53
N PHE A 1070 -45.91 13.62 -5.06
CA PHE A 1070 -45.68 13.66 -6.51
C PHE A 1070 -45.68 12.25 -7.14
N TRP A 1071 -44.84 11.35 -6.65
CA TRP A 1071 -44.66 10.02 -7.24
C TRP A 1071 -45.70 8.99 -6.80
N GLY A 1072 -46.20 9.11 -5.57
CA GLY A 1072 -47.12 8.14 -4.99
C GLY A 1072 -48.59 8.53 -5.15
N LEU A 1073 -48.99 9.67 -4.58
CA LEU A 1073 -50.39 10.08 -4.53
C LEU A 1073 -50.92 10.49 -5.92
N ILE A 1074 -50.25 11.42 -6.60
CA ILE A 1074 -50.68 11.85 -7.95
C ILE A 1074 -50.30 10.80 -8.98
N GLY A 1075 -49.02 10.40 -8.93
CA GLY A 1075 -48.49 9.27 -9.64
C GLY A 1075 -48.08 9.56 -11.09
N PRO A 1076 -47.16 8.78 -11.64
CA PRO A 1076 -46.59 8.99 -12.96
C PRO A 1076 -47.60 8.79 -14.10
N LYS A 1077 -48.66 8.00 -13.88
CA LYS A 1077 -49.75 7.82 -14.85
C LYS A 1077 -50.45 9.13 -15.20
N ARG A 1078 -50.47 10.14 -14.32
CA ARG A 1078 -51.04 11.47 -14.60
C ARG A 1078 -49.98 12.50 -15.01
N LEU A 1079 -48.73 12.29 -14.59
CA LEU A 1079 -47.65 13.24 -14.79
C LEU A 1079 -46.91 13.04 -16.13
N PHE A 1080 -46.81 11.81 -16.63
CA PHE A 1080 -46.00 11.47 -17.81
C PHE A 1080 -46.78 10.80 -18.98
N SER A 1081 -48.10 10.63 -18.86
CA SER A 1081 -48.93 10.02 -19.90
C SER A 1081 -49.25 10.98 -21.07
N GLU A 1082 -50.01 10.50 -22.04
CA GLU A 1082 -50.39 11.30 -23.20
C GLU A 1082 -51.26 12.50 -22.78
N GLY A 1083 -50.81 13.71 -23.15
CA GLY A 1083 -51.46 14.97 -22.78
C GLY A 1083 -50.97 15.60 -21.47
N SER A 1084 -50.06 14.95 -20.74
CA SER A 1084 -49.53 15.47 -19.47
C SER A 1084 -48.34 16.43 -19.64
N MET A 1085 -48.09 17.27 -18.63
CA MET A 1085 -47.06 18.32 -18.66
C MET A 1085 -45.63 17.79 -18.76
N TYR A 1086 -45.31 16.69 -18.08
CA TYR A 1086 -43.95 16.18 -17.93
C TYR A 1086 -43.61 15.02 -18.86
N ARG A 1087 -44.50 14.66 -19.80
CA ARG A 1087 -44.29 13.56 -20.78
C ARG A 1087 -42.93 13.63 -21.47
N SER A 1088 -42.45 14.83 -21.79
CA SER A 1088 -41.16 15.03 -22.47
C SER A 1088 -39.96 14.44 -21.71
N MET A 1089 -40.07 14.24 -20.39
CA MET A 1089 -39.01 13.62 -19.59
C MET A 1089 -38.79 12.14 -19.92
N LEU A 1090 -39.79 11.43 -20.44
CA LEU A 1090 -39.62 10.01 -20.79
C LEU A 1090 -38.63 9.80 -21.95
N TRP A 1091 -38.40 10.82 -22.81
CA TRP A 1091 -37.37 10.77 -23.86
C TRP A 1091 -35.97 10.58 -23.31
N PHE A 1092 -35.72 10.95 -22.04
CA PHE A 1092 -34.43 10.74 -21.42
C PHE A 1092 -34.09 9.25 -21.27
N PHE A 1093 -35.05 8.33 -21.19
CA PHE A 1093 -34.76 6.89 -21.27
C PHE A 1093 -34.10 6.53 -22.61
N LEU A 1094 -34.66 7.04 -23.71
CA LEU A 1094 -34.11 6.78 -25.04
C LEU A 1094 -32.75 7.45 -25.21
N ILE A 1095 -32.60 8.71 -24.80
CA ILE A 1095 -31.32 9.43 -24.84
C ILE A 1095 -30.26 8.68 -24.01
N GLY A 1096 -30.63 8.25 -22.81
CA GLY A 1096 -29.77 7.46 -21.92
C GLY A 1096 -29.38 6.11 -22.50
N ALA A 1097 -30.29 5.40 -23.15
CA ALA A 1097 -30.00 4.09 -23.76
C ALA A 1097 -29.17 4.21 -25.05
N VAL A 1098 -29.46 5.20 -25.90
CA VAL A 1098 -28.82 5.36 -27.22
C VAL A 1098 -27.44 6.01 -27.11
N SER A 1099 -27.24 6.96 -26.21
CA SER A 1099 -25.98 7.70 -26.15
C SER A 1099 -24.75 6.82 -25.87
N PRO A 1100 -24.76 5.81 -24.96
CA PRO A 1100 -23.64 4.88 -24.82
C PRO A 1100 -23.39 4.02 -26.05
N ILE A 1101 -24.45 3.66 -26.79
CA ILE A 1101 -24.32 2.90 -28.05
C ILE A 1101 -23.59 3.76 -29.09
N VAL A 1102 -24.01 5.02 -29.25
CA VAL A 1102 -23.37 5.95 -30.19
C VAL A 1102 -21.92 6.17 -29.80
N LEU A 1103 -21.63 6.41 -28.51
CA LEU A 1103 -20.26 6.60 -28.04
C LEU A 1103 -19.40 5.34 -28.25
N TYR A 1104 -19.96 4.15 -28.00
CA TYR A 1104 -19.28 2.87 -28.22
C TYR A 1104 -18.94 2.62 -29.70
N LEU A 1105 -19.87 2.94 -30.60
CA LEU A 1105 -19.65 2.85 -32.05
C LEU A 1105 -18.61 3.88 -32.53
N LEU A 1106 -18.64 5.10 -31.97
CA LEU A 1106 -17.66 6.13 -32.27
C LEU A 1106 -16.26 5.76 -31.77
N ASP A 1107 -16.12 5.20 -30.57
CA ASP A 1107 -14.84 4.73 -30.04
C ASP A 1107 -14.27 3.58 -30.90
N ARG A 1108 -15.11 2.68 -31.40
CA ARG A 1108 -14.69 1.63 -32.35
C ARG A 1108 -14.32 2.16 -33.74
N ARG A 1109 -15.00 3.22 -34.21
CA ARG A 1109 -14.73 3.80 -35.53
C ARG A 1109 -13.54 4.76 -35.53
N PHE A 1110 -13.36 5.48 -34.42
CA PHE A 1110 -12.31 6.48 -34.21
C PHE A 1110 -11.69 6.27 -32.81
N PRO A 1111 -10.69 5.38 -32.67
CA PRO A 1111 -10.09 5.05 -31.39
C PRO A 1111 -9.21 6.20 -30.87
N ARG A 1112 -9.84 7.29 -30.41
CA ARG A 1112 -9.18 8.45 -29.83
C ARG A 1112 -9.13 8.32 -28.32
N ALA A 1113 -7.96 8.57 -27.73
CA ALA A 1113 -7.74 8.48 -26.28
C ALA A 1113 -8.69 9.32 -25.41
N MET A 1114 -9.20 10.45 -25.94
CA MET A 1114 -10.17 11.30 -25.23
C MET A 1114 -11.58 10.71 -25.20
N LEU A 1115 -12.01 10.00 -26.24
CA LEU A 1115 -13.36 9.40 -26.30
C LEU A 1115 -13.52 8.28 -25.27
N ARG A 1116 -12.45 7.50 -25.03
CA ARG A 1116 -12.41 6.44 -24.01
C ARG A 1116 -12.57 6.96 -22.56
N LYS A 1117 -12.32 8.25 -22.32
CA LYS A 1117 -12.45 8.87 -20.98
C LYS A 1117 -13.86 9.43 -20.73
N VAL A 1118 -14.74 9.45 -21.73
CA VAL A 1118 -16.11 9.93 -21.60
C VAL A 1118 -16.97 8.83 -21.01
N HIS A 1119 -17.68 9.14 -19.93
CA HIS A 1119 -18.52 8.19 -19.21
C HIS A 1119 -19.92 8.79 -19.01
N LEU A 1120 -20.81 8.49 -19.98
CA LEU A 1120 -22.16 9.03 -20.04
C LEU A 1120 -23.02 8.78 -18.80
N PRO A 1121 -22.98 7.60 -18.14
CA PRO A 1121 -23.73 7.42 -16.90
C PRO A 1121 -23.34 8.42 -15.81
N ALA A 1122 -22.05 8.78 -15.72
CA ALA A 1122 -21.57 9.76 -14.74
C ALA A 1122 -21.98 11.19 -15.11
N ILE A 1123 -22.02 11.51 -16.41
CA ILE A 1123 -22.53 12.80 -16.91
C ILE A 1123 -24.02 12.94 -16.57
N PHE A 1124 -24.85 11.91 -16.79
CA PHE A 1124 -26.27 11.99 -16.45
C PHE A 1124 -26.53 11.92 -14.95
N ALA A 1125 -25.63 11.34 -14.16
CA ALA A 1125 -25.71 11.35 -12.70
C ALA A 1125 -25.33 12.70 -12.07
N SER A 1126 -24.92 13.71 -12.85
CA SER A 1126 -24.38 14.99 -12.37
C SER A 1126 -25.38 15.91 -11.67
N THR A 1127 -26.63 15.49 -11.50
CA THR A 1127 -27.67 16.22 -10.76
C THR A 1127 -28.48 15.29 -9.83
N ALA A 1128 -27.97 14.11 -9.51
CA ALA A 1128 -28.73 13.05 -8.82
C ALA A 1128 -29.28 13.45 -7.44
N SER A 1129 -28.64 14.41 -6.76
CA SER A 1129 -29.03 14.91 -5.43
C SER A 1129 -29.67 16.31 -5.49
N ILE A 1130 -30.00 16.82 -6.67
CA ILE A 1130 -30.64 18.13 -6.86
C ILE A 1130 -32.14 17.91 -7.04
N PRO A 1131 -33.00 18.45 -6.16
CA PRO A 1131 -32.74 19.00 -4.82
C PRO A 1131 -32.62 17.89 -3.73
N PRO A 1132 -32.12 18.16 -2.50
CA PRO A 1132 -31.88 19.47 -1.88
C PRO A 1132 -30.52 20.13 -2.19
N ALA A 1133 -29.61 19.44 -2.86
CA ALA A 1133 -28.37 20.06 -3.32
C ALA A 1133 -28.66 21.16 -4.35
N THR A 1134 -27.76 22.13 -4.46
CA THR A 1134 -27.83 23.20 -5.47
C THR A 1134 -26.63 23.13 -6.41
N ALA A 1135 -26.63 23.99 -7.42
CA ALA A 1135 -25.49 24.14 -8.31
C ALA A 1135 -24.22 24.53 -7.53
N ALA A 1136 -24.35 25.34 -6.46
CA ALA A 1136 -23.24 25.71 -5.58
C ALA A 1136 -22.44 24.49 -5.10
N ASN A 1137 -23.15 23.46 -4.61
CA ASN A 1137 -22.53 22.24 -4.08
C ASN A 1137 -21.75 21.48 -5.18
N TYR A 1138 -22.40 21.23 -6.32
CA TYR A 1138 -21.81 20.45 -7.41
C TYR A 1138 -20.61 21.17 -8.06
N MET A 1139 -20.68 22.50 -8.21
CA MET A 1139 -19.61 23.26 -8.81
C MET A 1139 -18.42 23.39 -7.87
N ALA A 1140 -18.64 23.69 -6.59
CA ALA A 1140 -17.57 23.73 -5.59
C ALA A 1140 -16.86 22.38 -5.48
N TRP A 1141 -17.61 21.28 -5.46
CA TRP A 1141 -17.08 19.92 -5.47
C TRP A 1141 -16.18 19.65 -6.70
N GLY A 1142 -16.65 20.02 -7.89
CA GLY A 1142 -15.88 19.84 -9.13
C GLY A 1142 -14.61 20.69 -9.17
N ILE A 1143 -14.67 21.96 -8.74
CA ILE A 1143 -13.51 22.87 -8.70
C ILE A 1143 -12.43 22.34 -7.75
N VAL A 1144 -12.80 21.99 -6.53
CA VAL A 1144 -11.88 21.48 -5.52
C VAL A 1144 -11.27 20.15 -5.98
N GLY A 1145 -12.09 19.24 -6.50
CA GLY A 1145 -11.61 17.95 -7.01
C GLY A 1145 -10.65 18.08 -8.19
N LEU A 1146 -10.96 18.92 -9.18
CA LEU A 1146 -10.06 19.14 -10.33
C LEU A 1146 -8.77 19.85 -9.93
N TYR A 1147 -8.79 20.69 -8.90
CA TYR A 1147 -7.57 21.27 -8.36
C TYR A 1147 -6.68 20.20 -7.71
N PHE A 1148 -7.19 19.41 -6.77
CA PHE A 1148 -6.39 18.39 -6.06
C PHE A 1148 -6.00 17.22 -6.98
N ASN A 1149 -6.95 16.64 -7.71
CA ASN A 1149 -6.72 15.44 -8.51
C ASN A 1149 -6.24 15.75 -9.94
N GLY A 1150 -6.41 16.98 -10.42
CA GLY A 1150 -5.91 17.42 -11.72
C GLY A 1150 -4.60 18.19 -11.62
N HIS A 1151 -4.60 19.34 -10.93
CA HIS A 1151 -3.43 20.22 -10.85
C HIS A 1151 -2.38 19.73 -9.86
N LEU A 1152 -2.77 19.50 -8.60
CA LEU A 1152 -1.85 19.15 -7.51
C LEU A 1152 -1.24 17.76 -7.72
N LYS A 1153 -2.04 16.77 -8.12
CA LYS A 1153 -1.56 15.42 -8.46
C LYS A 1153 -0.48 15.41 -9.56
N ARG A 1154 -0.57 16.32 -10.55
CA ARG A 1154 0.42 16.43 -11.64
C ARG A 1154 1.68 17.17 -11.21
N ARG A 1155 1.55 18.26 -10.44
CA ARG A 1155 2.69 19.12 -10.06
C ARG A 1155 3.44 18.63 -8.82
N TYR A 1156 2.73 18.08 -7.84
CA TYR A 1156 3.27 17.64 -6.55
C TYR A 1156 2.83 16.20 -6.26
N ARG A 1157 3.25 15.27 -7.13
CA ARG A 1157 2.79 13.88 -7.11
C ARG A 1157 3.12 13.15 -5.80
N GLN A 1158 4.32 13.35 -5.24
CA GLN A 1158 4.71 12.71 -3.98
C GLN A 1158 3.87 13.23 -2.81
N TRP A 1159 3.64 14.54 -2.75
CA TRP A 1159 2.73 15.14 -1.75
C TRP A 1159 1.32 14.56 -1.86
N TRP A 1160 0.78 14.50 -3.08
CA TRP A 1160 -0.56 13.96 -3.32
C TRP A 1160 -0.66 12.49 -2.87
N MET A 1161 0.30 11.65 -3.26
CA MET A 1161 0.32 10.23 -2.88
C MET A 1161 0.42 10.04 -1.35
N LYS A 1162 1.18 10.90 -0.65
CA LYS A 1162 1.39 10.79 0.80
C LYS A 1162 0.24 11.35 1.63
N TYR A 1163 -0.34 12.48 1.23
CA TYR A 1163 -1.19 13.30 2.10
C TYR A 1163 -2.64 13.45 1.64
N ASN A 1164 -2.98 13.27 0.36
CA ASN A 1164 -4.33 13.59 -0.15
C ASN A 1164 -5.45 12.85 0.60
N TYR A 1165 -5.29 11.54 0.81
CA TYR A 1165 -6.29 10.73 1.53
C TYR A 1165 -6.36 11.06 3.02
N ILE A 1166 -5.22 11.37 3.64
CA ILE A 1166 -5.16 11.77 5.05
C ILE A 1166 -5.77 13.16 5.25
N LEU A 1167 -5.57 14.08 4.31
CA LEU A 1167 -6.21 15.39 4.31
C LEU A 1167 -7.73 15.26 4.20
N SER A 1168 -8.23 14.43 3.28
CA SER A 1168 -9.67 14.15 3.18
C SER A 1168 -10.24 13.62 4.49
N ALA A 1169 -9.62 12.57 5.06
CA ALA A 1169 -10.07 12.00 6.33
C ALA A 1169 -9.99 13.02 7.49
N GLY A 1170 -8.97 13.87 7.50
CA GLY A 1170 -8.81 14.93 8.49
C GLY A 1170 -9.89 16.01 8.39
N LEU A 1171 -10.25 16.46 7.18
CA LEU A 1171 -11.29 17.46 6.96
C LEU A 1171 -12.69 16.93 7.31
N ASP A 1172 -12.99 15.67 6.96
CA ASP A 1172 -14.26 15.03 7.32
C ASP A 1172 -14.39 14.86 8.84
N ALA A 1173 -13.31 14.43 9.51
CA ALA A 1173 -13.27 14.33 10.97
C ALA A 1173 -13.36 15.71 11.66
N ALA A 1174 -12.69 16.72 11.10
CA ALA A 1174 -12.76 18.10 11.58
C ALA A 1174 -14.19 18.66 11.54
N LEU A 1175 -14.89 18.43 10.43
CA LEU A 1175 -16.29 18.82 10.25
C LEU A 1175 -17.19 18.12 11.27
N ALA A 1176 -17.02 16.81 11.46
CA ALA A 1176 -17.81 16.04 12.42
C ALA A 1176 -17.60 16.53 13.86
N VAL A 1177 -16.34 16.71 14.30
CA VAL A 1177 -16.00 17.22 15.63
C VAL A 1177 -16.49 18.67 15.79
N GLY A 1178 -16.28 19.52 14.79
CA GLY A 1178 -16.72 20.92 14.81
C GLY A 1178 -18.24 21.04 14.94
N ASN A 1179 -19.01 20.33 14.10
CA ASN A 1179 -20.47 20.33 14.17
C ASN A 1179 -20.99 19.73 15.48
N PHE A 1180 -20.33 18.68 16.01
CA PHE A 1180 -20.66 18.11 17.32
C PHE A 1180 -20.52 19.15 18.43
N LEU A 1181 -19.39 19.88 18.47
CA LEU A 1181 -19.13 20.91 19.45
C LEU A 1181 -20.08 22.12 19.29
N ILE A 1182 -20.31 22.59 18.06
CA ILE A 1182 -21.27 23.66 17.79
C ILE A 1182 -22.67 23.25 18.28
N PHE A 1183 -23.10 22.02 17.97
CA PHE A 1183 -24.40 21.52 18.39
C PHE A 1183 -24.50 21.44 19.91
N PHE A 1184 -23.63 20.70 20.60
CA PHE A 1184 -23.78 20.46 22.04
C PHE A 1184 -23.38 21.64 22.92
N CYS A 1185 -22.42 22.47 22.50
CA CYS A 1185 -21.95 23.60 23.31
C CYS A 1185 -22.71 24.89 23.04
N LEU A 1186 -23.30 25.08 21.85
CA LEU A 1186 -23.96 26.34 21.47
C LEU A 1186 -25.43 26.14 21.08
N ALA A 1187 -25.72 25.33 20.08
CA ALA A 1187 -27.08 25.21 19.54
C ALA A 1187 -28.04 24.53 20.52
N TYR A 1188 -27.62 23.45 21.19
CA TYR A 1188 -28.44 22.68 22.13
C TYR A 1188 -28.77 23.46 23.42
N PRO A 1189 -27.84 24.23 24.01
CA PRO A 1189 -28.17 25.19 25.07
C PRO A 1189 -29.00 26.40 24.62
N GLY A 1190 -29.31 26.55 23.33
CA GLY A 1190 -30.13 27.63 22.78
C GLY A 1190 -29.38 28.95 22.52
N VAL A 1191 -28.04 28.92 22.39
CA VAL A 1191 -27.24 30.11 22.07
C VAL A 1191 -27.39 30.43 20.59
N GLU A 1192 -28.02 31.57 20.27
CA GLU A 1192 -28.15 32.09 18.90
C GLU A 1192 -27.39 33.40 18.71
N LEU A 1193 -26.57 33.50 17.66
CA LEU A 1193 -25.86 34.73 17.30
C LEU A 1193 -26.60 35.47 16.17
N LYS A 1194 -27.37 36.50 16.52
CA LYS A 1194 -28.13 37.33 15.56
C LYS A 1194 -27.32 38.56 15.16
N TRP A 1195 -26.79 38.54 13.94
CA TRP A 1195 -26.10 39.68 13.32
C TRP A 1195 -26.12 39.54 11.80
N PHE A 1196 -25.66 40.58 11.09
CA PHE A 1196 -25.70 40.66 9.63
C PHE A 1196 -25.24 39.38 8.93
N GLY A 1197 -24.08 38.83 9.30
CA GLY A 1197 -23.52 37.64 8.63
C GLY A 1197 -24.36 36.37 8.77
N ASN A 1198 -25.22 36.29 9.78
CA ASN A 1198 -26.11 35.14 9.99
C ASN A 1198 -27.54 35.35 9.46
N GLU A 1199 -27.93 36.60 9.20
CA GLU A 1199 -29.28 36.93 8.74
C GLU A 1199 -29.36 37.24 7.24
N ILE A 1200 -28.25 37.72 6.63
CA ILE A 1200 -28.26 38.26 5.27
C ILE A 1200 -28.72 37.23 4.24
N THR A 1201 -28.19 36.00 4.30
CA THR A 1201 -28.50 34.93 3.33
C THR A 1201 -29.98 34.56 3.33
N ALA A 1202 -30.67 34.63 4.48
CA ALA A 1202 -32.09 34.30 4.58
C ALA A 1202 -33.02 35.44 4.10
N ARG A 1203 -32.51 36.68 4.05
CA ARG A 1203 -33.29 37.88 3.68
C ARG A 1203 -33.24 38.24 2.20
N THR A 1204 -32.34 37.63 1.43
CA THR A 1204 -32.26 37.86 -0.02
C THR A 1204 -33.41 37.18 -0.77
N ALA A 1205 -33.70 37.64 -1.98
CA ALA A 1205 -34.67 36.98 -2.86
C ALA A 1205 -34.28 35.53 -3.17
N ASP A 1206 -32.98 35.20 -3.13
CA ASP A 1206 -32.49 33.81 -3.22
C ASP A 1206 -32.83 32.99 -1.96
N GLY A 1207 -32.54 33.52 -0.77
CA GLY A 1207 -32.84 32.82 0.49
C GLY A 1207 -34.34 32.57 0.71
N MET A 1208 -35.18 33.50 0.24
CA MET A 1208 -36.64 33.37 0.28
C MET A 1208 -37.19 32.49 -0.86
N GLY A 1209 -36.40 32.22 -1.91
CA GLY A 1209 -36.85 31.51 -3.10
C GLY A 1209 -37.95 32.26 -3.84
N VAL A 1210 -37.73 33.52 -4.20
CA VAL A 1210 -38.74 34.34 -4.91
C VAL A 1210 -38.80 33.94 -6.39
N PRO A 1211 -39.99 33.62 -6.94
CA PRO A 1211 -40.15 33.33 -8.37
C PRO A 1211 -40.02 34.59 -9.23
N LEU A 1212 -39.66 34.42 -10.50
CA LEU A 1212 -39.48 35.54 -11.43
C LEU A 1212 -40.83 36.16 -11.85
N ARG A 1213 -41.88 35.36 -11.91
CA ARG A 1213 -43.27 35.80 -12.12
C ARG A 1213 -44.11 35.41 -10.91
N THR A 1214 -44.88 36.36 -10.41
CA THR A 1214 -45.89 36.11 -9.38
C THR A 1214 -47.28 36.00 -10.01
N VAL A 1215 -48.18 35.31 -9.34
CA VAL A 1215 -49.57 35.15 -9.78
C VAL A 1215 -50.40 36.27 -9.16
N GLU A 1216 -51.17 37.00 -9.97
CA GLU A 1216 -52.10 38.01 -9.46
C GLU A 1216 -53.22 37.37 -8.63
N GLY A 1217 -53.73 38.09 -7.63
CA GLY A 1217 -54.73 37.56 -6.69
C GLY A 1217 -55.98 37.02 -7.40
N GLY A 1218 -56.29 35.74 -7.20
CA GLY A 1218 -57.45 35.05 -7.77
C GLY A 1218 -57.23 34.44 -9.16
N GLN A 1219 -56.06 34.61 -9.77
CA GLN A 1219 -55.70 33.94 -11.02
C GLN A 1219 -54.93 32.64 -10.75
N ALA A 1220 -54.85 31.77 -11.77
CA ALA A 1220 -54.09 30.52 -11.74
C ALA A 1220 -53.25 30.38 -13.02
N PHE A 1221 -52.04 29.84 -12.92
CA PHE A 1221 -51.16 29.57 -14.07
C PHE A 1221 -51.18 28.09 -14.46
N GLY A 1222 -50.74 27.80 -15.69
CA GLY A 1222 -50.71 26.45 -16.23
C GLY A 1222 -52.02 26.00 -16.92
N PRO A 1223 -52.16 24.70 -17.23
CA PRO A 1223 -53.28 24.19 -18.00
C PRO A 1223 -54.58 24.23 -17.19
N ARG A 1224 -55.69 24.61 -17.85
CA ARG A 1224 -57.03 24.67 -17.23
C ARG A 1224 -57.70 23.31 -17.07
N THR A 1225 -57.21 22.29 -17.76
CA THR A 1225 -57.68 20.91 -17.70
C THR A 1225 -56.47 19.99 -17.62
N TRP A 1226 -56.59 18.92 -16.85
CA TRP A 1226 -55.52 17.94 -16.63
C TRP A 1226 -56.10 16.56 -16.31
N THR A 1227 -55.29 15.52 -16.53
CA THR A 1227 -55.65 14.09 -16.41
C THR A 1227 -55.39 13.50 -15.03
#